data_AF-A0AA88KS77-F1
#
_entry.id   AF-A0AA88KS77-F1
#
_cell.length_a   1.000
_cell.length_b   1.000
_cell.length_c   1.000
_cell.angle_alpha   90.00
_cell.angle_beta   90.00
_cell.angle_gamma   90.00
#
_symmetry.space_group_name_H-M   'P 1'
#
loop_
_entity.id
_entity.type
_entity.pdbx_description
1 polymer ?
#
loop_
_entity_poly.entity_id
_entity_poly.type
_entity_poly.pdbx_seq_one_letter_code
_entity_poly.pdbx_strand_id
1 'polypeptide(L)'
;MLPQHAMNPSEEGSYMTKEKFNSLLLEVFFFKKLPCEEVEENCDCCVCIESWRQTQTSPNTISIPHGKSLSSMLDEQDIMPFYLKGNNACLVVRKASSDITDYKFIATAFQIHPTNQELMSNQGYPIITAPEMSVGVYDDCLLKSEDFIDQLQTLCMHLEESIPTSSKHHRKQAEVRDVASPKLVFEWLLPTLSDNVGHVPLTTIQKKVRNSVQWKDCLKPYRRSGLWMCIKTCLHLNLVWLFGIEKGTLLYKIFMLQLMSYLCLKSKGKLSHDLVMQMLSKMSVRMAKLETMIENYSTRTADKDMIVDIQACESLTNLVLQKSLEVVEKLRLGVDHWWSKTMETFSKENSFAMNFDRVDVKKDIRLSLPKSSEHLNGFKQLQHNTIGKLYEHKPPKDTGSSERDDFEYLCAIEDFIRKDMVNTIVQQDYSIHYSSELFDKLKQYHPKAMKFYKNDPVGKSRLFLAVFNIVRGLHMIAVKNMPLLAKYKSGVDVSTIQSLLLCSQADLQYAYELEHYFNEHDQSASNNSDFLYDTFSPQSFCVRYAEGNESMKKTLQQILDRMEQKKEQKLREVREMKEKYENLQREIRNSKCEYNVDKFGYSRHSRWCHKCNLVNECSNMNIFIYEKDLPEEPYLRNAIVFELNLPHSMVTKGCISHFMLNAKTS
;
A
#
# COMPACT_ATOMS: atom_id res chain seq x y z
N MET A 1 19.21 21.81 -41.48
CA MET A 1 20.45 21.36 -40.81
C MET A 1 20.05 20.67 -39.51
N LEU A 2 19.88 19.36 -39.61
CA LEU A 2 19.70 18.37 -38.55
C LEU A 2 20.25 17.08 -39.20
N PRO A 3 21.18 16.33 -38.61
CA PRO A 3 21.75 15.18 -39.29
C PRO A 3 20.77 14.01 -39.25
N GLN A 4 20.48 13.50 -40.45
CA GLN A 4 19.97 12.16 -40.67
C GLN A 4 21.05 11.15 -40.25
N HIS A 5 20.71 10.22 -39.35
CA HIS A 5 21.43 8.95 -39.27
C HIS A 5 20.45 7.81 -39.58
N ALA A 6 20.76 7.13 -40.67
CA ALA A 6 20.10 5.96 -41.19
C ALA A 6 20.23 4.79 -40.20
N MET A 7 19.12 4.08 -39.95
CA MET A 7 19.17 2.73 -39.40
C MET A 7 19.62 1.78 -40.52
N ASN A 8 20.85 1.28 -40.41
CA ASN A 8 21.27 0.05 -41.07
C ASN A 8 20.67 -1.15 -40.31
N PRO A 9 20.06 -2.14 -41.00
CA PRO A 9 19.71 -3.42 -40.41
C PRO A 9 20.87 -4.40 -40.61
N SER A 10 21.73 -4.50 -39.61
CA SER A 10 22.81 -5.51 -39.46
C SER A 10 23.36 -5.31 -38.05
N GLU A 11 23.46 -6.25 -37.12
CA GLU A 11 23.45 -7.71 -37.14
C GLU A 11 23.28 -8.19 -35.68
N GLU A 12 22.61 -9.34 -35.56
CA GLU A 12 22.86 -10.39 -34.57
C GLU A 12 22.77 -10.02 -33.07
N GLY A 13 21.53 -9.94 -32.59
CA GLY A 13 21.25 -10.47 -31.25
C GLY A 13 21.61 -11.96 -31.24
N SER A 14 22.43 -12.39 -30.28
CA SER A 14 22.89 -13.78 -30.12
C SER A 14 21.75 -14.79 -30.33
N TYR A 15 21.61 -15.30 -31.55
CA TYR A 15 20.63 -16.31 -31.89
C TYR A 15 20.99 -17.61 -31.16
N MET A 16 20.04 -18.15 -30.40
CA MET A 16 20.13 -19.50 -29.85
C MET A 16 20.34 -20.47 -31.03
N THR A 17 21.48 -21.16 -31.07
CA THR A 17 21.81 -22.07 -32.17
C THR A 17 20.73 -23.15 -32.29
N LYS A 18 20.45 -23.60 -33.53
CA LYS A 18 19.48 -24.68 -33.83
C LYS A 18 19.66 -25.92 -32.95
N GLU A 19 20.90 -26.23 -32.57
CA GLU A 19 21.26 -27.32 -31.67
C GLU A 19 20.84 -27.04 -30.20
N LYS A 20 21.08 -25.83 -29.68
CA LYS A 20 20.59 -25.43 -28.34
C LYS A 20 19.07 -25.38 -28.29
N PHE A 21 18.41 -24.87 -29.33
CA PHE A 21 16.95 -24.86 -29.43
C PHE A 21 16.35 -26.27 -29.45
N ASN A 22 16.97 -27.19 -30.20
CA ASN A 22 16.55 -28.60 -30.22
C ASN A 22 16.85 -29.34 -28.91
N SER A 23 17.95 -29.02 -28.20
CA SER A 23 18.26 -29.58 -26.87
C SER A 23 17.26 -29.11 -25.82
N LEU A 24 16.96 -27.81 -25.81
CA LEU A 24 15.95 -27.20 -24.94
C LEU A 24 14.56 -27.84 -25.17
N LEU A 25 14.19 -28.07 -26.42
CA LEU A 25 12.96 -28.77 -26.81
C LEU A 25 12.94 -30.25 -26.42
N LEU A 26 14.08 -30.90 -26.27
CA LEU A 26 14.16 -32.28 -25.76
C LEU A 26 14.06 -32.28 -24.22
N GLU A 27 14.70 -31.34 -23.54
CA GLU A 27 14.74 -31.25 -22.08
C GLU A 27 13.41 -30.76 -21.45
N VAL A 28 12.72 -29.78 -22.06
CA VAL A 28 11.37 -29.35 -21.61
C VAL A 28 10.36 -30.49 -21.71
N PHE A 29 10.47 -31.32 -22.75
CA PHE A 29 9.43 -32.26 -23.14
C PHE A 29 9.69 -33.69 -22.63
N PHE A 30 10.94 -34.05 -22.29
CA PHE A 30 11.25 -35.29 -21.60
C PHE A 30 11.46 -35.01 -20.10
N PHE A 31 10.36 -34.99 -19.34
CA PHE A 31 10.41 -35.34 -17.91
C PHE A 31 11.25 -36.62 -17.75
N LYS A 32 12.53 -36.48 -17.39
CA LYS A 32 13.42 -37.60 -17.16
C LYS A 32 13.02 -38.33 -15.88
N LYS A 33 12.05 -39.24 -16.04
CA LYS A 33 12.02 -40.62 -15.55
C LYS A 33 10.82 -41.36 -16.16
N LEU A 34 10.89 -41.53 -17.48
CA LEU A 34 10.68 -42.82 -18.15
C LEU A 34 12.10 -43.32 -18.50
N PRO A 35 12.39 -44.63 -18.39
CA PRO A 35 13.72 -45.16 -18.12
C PRO A 35 14.66 -44.99 -19.32
N CYS A 36 15.64 -44.09 -19.20
CA CYS A 36 16.94 -44.21 -19.85
C CYS A 36 17.91 -43.22 -19.18
N GLU A 37 19.05 -43.74 -18.76
CA GLU A 37 20.13 -43.02 -18.08
C GLU A 37 20.82 -42.05 -19.08
N GLU A 38 21.34 -40.96 -18.52
CA GLU A 38 22.27 -39.98 -19.14
C GLU A 38 21.69 -38.99 -20.18
N VAL A 39 21.84 -37.69 -19.90
CA VAL A 39 21.60 -36.41 -20.65
C VAL A 39 21.46 -35.35 -19.56
N GLU A 40 22.30 -34.33 -19.69
CA GLU A 40 22.69 -33.26 -18.77
C GLU A 40 21.57 -32.26 -18.42
N GLU A 41 21.85 -31.51 -17.35
CA GLU A 41 21.05 -30.46 -16.73
C GLU A 41 21.28 -29.12 -17.47
N ASN A 42 20.29 -28.54 -18.15
CA ASN A 42 19.96 -27.09 -18.10
C ASN A 42 19.04 -26.64 -19.25
N CYS A 43 17.74 -26.60 -18.94
CA CYS A 43 16.75 -26.00 -19.80
C CYS A 43 16.00 -24.85 -19.11
N ASP A 44 15.97 -23.66 -19.73
CA ASP A 44 15.37 -22.42 -19.21
C ASP A 44 13.90 -22.54 -18.73
N CYS A 45 13.10 -23.44 -19.32
CA CYS A 45 11.73 -23.67 -18.83
C CYS A 45 11.68 -24.60 -17.61
N CYS A 46 12.63 -25.54 -17.50
CA CYS A 46 12.84 -26.33 -16.29
C CYS A 46 13.34 -25.44 -15.15
N VAL A 47 14.17 -24.44 -15.45
CA VAL A 47 14.66 -23.45 -14.49
C VAL A 47 13.50 -22.71 -13.80
N CYS A 48 12.47 -22.25 -14.53
CA CYS A 48 11.33 -21.55 -13.91
C CYS A 48 10.53 -22.43 -12.92
N ILE A 49 10.32 -23.71 -13.25
CA ILE A 49 9.57 -24.65 -12.40
C ILE A 49 10.43 -25.15 -11.24
N GLU A 50 11.72 -25.41 -11.49
CA GLU A 50 12.66 -25.86 -10.46
C GLU A 50 12.99 -24.72 -9.49
N SER A 51 13.11 -23.49 -9.98
CA SER A 51 13.16 -22.26 -9.17
C SER A 51 12.01 -22.23 -8.18
N TRP A 52 10.78 -22.36 -8.69
CA TRP A 52 9.58 -22.38 -7.85
C TRP A 52 9.61 -23.52 -6.83
N ARG A 53 10.02 -24.71 -7.26
CA ARG A 53 10.12 -25.88 -6.38
C ARG A 53 11.10 -25.66 -5.23
N GLN A 54 12.22 -24.98 -5.51
CA GLN A 54 13.24 -24.66 -4.51
C GLN A 54 12.77 -23.55 -3.57
N THR A 55 12.09 -22.53 -4.09
CA THR A 55 11.75 -21.31 -3.35
C THR A 55 10.41 -21.37 -2.64
N GLN A 56 9.45 -22.17 -3.11
CA GLN A 56 8.10 -22.19 -2.57
C GLN A 56 7.46 -23.58 -2.69
N THR A 57 7.70 -24.41 -1.66
CA THR A 57 7.16 -25.78 -1.55
C THR A 57 5.68 -25.81 -1.19
N SER A 58 5.16 -24.73 -0.60
CA SER A 58 3.77 -24.59 -0.19
C SER A 58 3.21 -23.20 -0.56
N PRO A 59 1.90 -23.05 -0.86
CA PRO A 59 1.30 -21.74 -1.11
C PRO A 59 1.45 -20.72 0.02
N ASN A 60 1.82 -21.17 1.23
CA ASN A 60 1.95 -20.33 2.41
C ASN A 60 3.42 -20.17 2.85
N THR A 61 4.39 -20.77 2.15
CA THR A 61 5.78 -20.84 2.61
C THR A 61 6.75 -20.64 1.47
N ILE A 62 7.49 -19.53 1.54
CA ILE A 62 8.70 -19.24 0.79
C ILE A 62 9.87 -19.69 1.65
N SER A 63 10.78 -20.46 1.06
CA SER A 63 11.98 -20.96 1.73
C SER A 63 13.14 -20.75 0.77
N ILE A 64 14.10 -19.91 1.14
CA ILE A 64 15.34 -19.78 0.40
C ILE A 64 16.35 -20.78 0.96
N PRO A 65 17.09 -21.53 0.11
CA PRO A 65 18.14 -22.42 0.58
C PRO A 65 19.16 -21.69 1.45
N HIS A 66 19.61 -22.34 2.53
CA HIS A 66 20.55 -21.74 3.48
C HIS A 66 21.83 -21.27 2.77
N GLY A 67 22.26 -20.03 3.03
CA GLY A 67 23.44 -19.42 2.41
C GLY A 67 23.23 -18.87 0.99
N LYS A 68 22.01 -18.90 0.45
CA LYS A 68 21.65 -18.23 -0.82
C LYS A 68 20.79 -16.99 -0.56
N SER A 69 20.90 -16.01 -1.43
CA SER A 69 19.99 -14.86 -1.53
C SER A 69 19.14 -14.94 -2.81
N LEU A 70 18.07 -14.14 -2.91
CA LEU A 70 17.31 -14.03 -4.17
C LEU A 70 18.23 -13.58 -5.31
N SER A 71 19.13 -12.63 -5.05
CA SER A 71 20.09 -12.17 -6.05
C SER A 71 20.98 -13.31 -6.55
N SER A 72 21.56 -14.13 -5.66
CA SER A 72 22.41 -15.23 -6.10
C SER A 72 21.63 -16.32 -6.83
N MET A 73 20.37 -16.56 -6.42
CA MET A 73 19.50 -17.50 -7.13
C MET A 73 19.12 -16.96 -8.51
N LEU A 74 18.92 -15.65 -8.67
CA LEU A 74 18.65 -15.00 -9.96
C LEU A 74 19.87 -15.01 -10.90
N ASP A 75 21.09 -15.10 -10.36
CA ASP A 75 22.29 -15.29 -11.16
C ASP A 75 22.42 -16.73 -11.70
N GLU A 76 21.89 -17.70 -10.96
CA GLU A 76 21.79 -19.11 -11.41
C GLU A 76 20.53 -19.36 -12.27
N GLN A 77 19.46 -18.60 -12.05
CA GLN A 77 18.13 -18.82 -12.61
C GLN A 77 17.57 -17.50 -13.16
N ASP A 78 17.35 -17.40 -14.47
CA ASP A 78 16.92 -16.14 -15.12
C ASP A 78 15.55 -15.60 -14.65
N ILE A 79 14.77 -16.39 -13.90
CA ILE A 79 13.42 -16.06 -13.45
C ILE A 79 13.06 -16.75 -12.13
N MET A 80 12.42 -16.00 -11.22
CA MET A 80 11.94 -16.47 -9.92
C MET A 80 10.50 -16.03 -9.67
N PRO A 81 9.52 -16.96 -9.72
CA PRO A 81 8.13 -16.68 -9.41
C PRO A 81 7.76 -16.97 -7.93
N PHE A 82 6.86 -16.16 -7.37
CA PHE A 82 6.31 -16.27 -6.02
C PHE A 82 4.79 -16.13 -6.04
N TYR A 83 4.09 -17.14 -5.54
CA TYR A 83 2.64 -17.07 -5.32
C TYR A 83 2.33 -16.45 -3.95
N LEU A 84 1.87 -15.21 -3.97
CA LEU A 84 1.49 -14.45 -2.78
C LEU A 84 -0.01 -14.64 -2.53
N LYS A 85 -0.38 -15.83 -2.01
CA LYS A 85 -1.77 -16.25 -1.81
C LYS A 85 -2.58 -15.25 -0.98
N GLY A 86 -2.00 -14.75 0.10
CA GLY A 86 -2.59 -13.76 1.01
C GLY A 86 -2.89 -12.40 0.37
N ASN A 87 -2.33 -12.15 -0.81
CA ASN A 87 -2.53 -10.94 -1.60
C ASN A 87 -3.12 -11.24 -2.99
N ASN A 88 -3.59 -12.47 -3.25
CA ASN A 88 -4.19 -12.85 -4.54
C ASN A 88 -3.34 -12.47 -5.77
N ALA A 89 -2.01 -12.49 -5.63
CA ALA A 89 -1.08 -12.02 -6.64
C ALA A 89 0.05 -13.02 -6.87
N CYS A 90 0.71 -12.88 -8.01
CA CYS A 90 1.94 -13.58 -8.37
C CYS A 90 3.00 -12.50 -8.58
N LEU A 91 4.13 -12.58 -7.88
CA LEU A 91 5.32 -11.78 -8.15
C LEU A 91 6.29 -12.62 -8.97
N VAL A 92 6.93 -12.03 -9.98
CA VAL A 92 7.97 -12.66 -10.77
C VAL A 92 9.14 -11.70 -10.86
N VAL A 93 10.31 -12.12 -10.37
CA VAL A 93 11.55 -11.36 -10.51
C VAL A 93 12.40 -12.03 -11.58
N ARG A 94 12.95 -11.27 -12.52
CA ARG A 94 13.84 -11.78 -13.56
C ARG A 94 15.04 -10.88 -13.75
N LYS A 95 16.12 -11.41 -14.30
CA LYS A 95 17.26 -10.61 -14.71
C LYS A 95 16.87 -9.67 -15.85
N ALA A 96 17.29 -8.41 -15.78
CA ALA A 96 17.14 -7.49 -16.88
C ALA A 96 18.16 -7.83 -17.98
N SER A 97 17.80 -7.61 -19.25
CA SER A 97 18.76 -7.73 -20.34
C SER A 97 19.68 -6.51 -20.29
N SER A 98 21.00 -6.72 -20.17
CA SER A 98 22.01 -5.65 -20.06
C SER A 98 21.95 -4.63 -21.19
N ASP A 99 21.38 -5.02 -22.33
CA ASP A 99 21.42 -4.23 -23.56
C ASP A 99 20.21 -3.29 -23.71
N ILE A 100 19.21 -3.40 -22.83
CA ILE A 100 17.92 -2.70 -23.00
C ILE A 100 17.68 -1.64 -21.90
N THR A 101 18.26 -1.81 -20.71
CA THR A 101 17.97 -0.94 -19.57
C THR A 101 19.12 -0.85 -18.56
N ASP A 102 19.21 0.28 -17.84
CA ASP A 102 20.12 0.45 -16.69
C ASP A 102 19.72 -0.37 -15.45
N TYR A 103 18.59 -1.07 -15.48
CA TYR A 103 18.14 -1.93 -14.38
C TYR A 103 18.91 -3.25 -14.35
N LYS A 104 19.16 -3.76 -13.14
CA LYS A 104 19.75 -5.09 -12.95
C LYS A 104 18.69 -6.20 -12.99
N PHE A 105 17.50 -5.93 -12.46
CA PHE A 105 16.37 -6.86 -12.49
C PHE A 105 15.07 -6.18 -12.93
N ILE A 106 14.08 -7.00 -13.27
CA ILE A 106 12.71 -6.57 -13.53
C ILE A 106 11.80 -7.37 -12.60
N ALA A 107 11.06 -6.66 -11.75
CA ALA A 107 10.03 -7.23 -10.90
C ALA A 107 8.67 -6.98 -11.54
N THR A 108 7.85 -8.02 -11.64
CA THR A 108 6.57 -7.95 -12.33
C THR A 108 5.49 -8.71 -11.56
N ALA A 109 4.28 -8.17 -11.53
CA ALA A 109 3.17 -8.78 -10.80
C ALA A 109 1.88 -8.85 -11.63
N PHE A 110 1.05 -9.83 -11.29
CA PHE A 110 -0.30 -9.97 -11.82
C PHE A 110 -1.25 -10.58 -10.80
N GLN A 111 -2.51 -10.16 -10.84
CA GLN A 111 -3.58 -10.72 -10.02
C GLN A 111 -3.97 -12.14 -10.49
N ILE A 112 -4.35 -13.02 -9.56
CA ILE A 112 -4.66 -14.44 -9.86
C ILE A 112 -6.14 -14.69 -10.07
N HIS A 113 -6.98 -14.09 -9.23
CA HIS A 113 -8.43 -14.21 -9.31
C HIS A 113 -9.10 -12.84 -9.34
N PRO A 114 -10.11 -12.64 -10.20
CA PRO A 114 -10.95 -11.45 -10.14
C PRO A 114 -11.80 -11.46 -8.87
N THR A 115 -12.26 -10.28 -8.46
CA THR A 115 -13.20 -10.12 -7.35
C THR A 115 -14.56 -10.75 -7.68
N ASN A 116 -15.35 -11.02 -6.65
CA ASN A 116 -16.72 -11.51 -6.86
C ASN A 116 -17.56 -10.48 -7.63
N GLN A 117 -17.34 -9.18 -7.41
CA GLN A 117 -18.00 -8.12 -8.16
C GLN A 117 -17.65 -8.20 -9.65
N GLU A 118 -16.38 -8.33 -10.01
CA GLU A 118 -15.94 -8.49 -11.40
C GLU A 118 -16.46 -9.79 -12.03
N LEU A 119 -16.55 -10.87 -11.26
CA LEU A 119 -17.13 -12.13 -11.73
C LEU A 119 -18.62 -11.99 -12.07
N MET A 120 -19.36 -11.26 -11.24
CA MET A 120 -20.81 -11.09 -11.38
C MET A 120 -21.20 -10.02 -12.40
N SER A 121 -20.35 -9.01 -12.62
CA SER A 121 -20.62 -7.92 -13.55
C SER A 121 -20.29 -8.28 -15.01
N ASN A 122 -19.41 -9.25 -15.25
CA ASN A 122 -18.97 -9.61 -16.59
C ASN A 122 -20.01 -10.50 -17.33
N GLN A 123 -20.31 -10.13 -18.58
CA GLN A 123 -21.06 -11.00 -19.50
C GLN A 123 -20.15 -12.12 -20.04
N GLY A 124 -19.97 -13.15 -19.21
CA GLY A 124 -19.12 -14.31 -19.50
C GLY A 124 -17.99 -14.47 -18.47
N TYR A 125 -17.00 -15.28 -18.82
CA TYR A 125 -15.86 -15.50 -17.92
C TYR A 125 -14.83 -14.38 -18.06
N PRO A 126 -14.36 -13.79 -16.94
CA PRO A 126 -13.36 -12.72 -16.96
C PRO A 126 -12.03 -13.19 -17.55
N ILE A 127 -11.30 -12.23 -18.13
CA ILE A 127 -9.95 -12.41 -18.65
C ILE A 127 -9.01 -11.53 -17.84
N ILE A 128 -7.93 -12.13 -17.34
CA ILE A 128 -6.84 -11.44 -16.66
C ILE A 128 -5.70 -11.26 -17.65
N THR A 129 -5.10 -10.07 -17.66
CA THR A 129 -3.86 -9.76 -18.38
C THR A 129 -2.68 -9.92 -17.42
N ALA A 130 -1.63 -10.60 -17.86
CA ALA A 130 -0.40 -10.79 -17.08
C ALA A 130 0.83 -10.50 -17.95
N PRO A 131 1.87 -9.83 -17.44
CA PRO A 131 1.83 -9.09 -16.18
C PRO A 131 0.87 -7.89 -16.25
N GLU A 132 0.45 -7.42 -15.08
CA GLU A 132 -0.37 -6.22 -14.92
C GLU A 132 0.50 -4.99 -14.66
N MET A 133 1.59 -5.14 -13.90
CA MET A 133 2.57 -4.08 -13.65
C MET A 133 3.97 -4.69 -13.65
N SER A 134 4.93 -3.98 -14.25
CA SER A 134 6.35 -4.34 -14.17
C SER A 134 7.19 -3.11 -13.89
N VAL A 135 8.19 -3.28 -13.04
CA VAL A 135 9.10 -2.22 -12.59
C VAL A 135 10.54 -2.68 -12.71
N GLY A 136 11.43 -1.74 -13.01
CA GLY A 136 12.87 -1.97 -13.02
C GLY A 136 13.45 -1.86 -11.61
N VAL A 137 14.43 -2.71 -11.30
CA VAL A 137 15.15 -2.72 -10.02
C VAL A 137 16.61 -2.44 -10.31
N TYR A 138 17.13 -1.33 -9.80
CA TYR A 138 18.48 -0.83 -10.11
C TYR A 138 19.59 -1.65 -9.45
N ASP A 139 19.43 -2.02 -8.18
CA ASP A 139 20.43 -2.76 -7.42
C ASP A 139 19.91 -4.12 -6.89
N ASP A 140 20.77 -4.85 -6.18
CA ASP A 140 20.44 -6.12 -5.54
C ASP A 140 20.34 -6.04 -4.01
N CYS A 141 20.33 -4.83 -3.43
CA CYS A 141 20.39 -4.62 -1.98
C CYS A 141 19.20 -5.28 -1.27
N LEU A 142 17.98 -5.01 -1.73
CA LEU A 142 16.76 -5.61 -1.18
C LEU A 142 16.70 -7.13 -1.43
N LEU A 143 17.14 -7.59 -2.61
CA LEU A 143 17.13 -9.01 -2.96
C LEU A 143 18.18 -9.84 -2.20
N LYS A 144 19.17 -9.19 -1.57
CA LYS A 144 20.14 -9.82 -0.67
C LYS A 144 19.70 -9.85 0.78
N SER A 145 18.71 -9.06 1.15
CA SER A 145 18.24 -8.93 2.54
C SER A 145 17.41 -10.13 2.99
N GLU A 146 17.72 -10.67 4.16
CA GLU A 146 16.88 -11.70 4.82
C GLU A 146 15.53 -11.11 5.23
N ASP A 147 15.48 -9.86 5.69
CA ASP A 147 14.24 -9.17 6.07
C ASP A 147 13.27 -9.08 4.89
N PHE A 148 13.79 -8.89 3.67
CA PHE A 148 12.95 -8.85 2.48
C PHE A 148 12.27 -10.20 2.19
N ILE A 149 12.94 -11.31 2.50
CA ILE A 149 12.36 -12.65 2.38
C ILE A 149 11.26 -12.85 3.42
N ASP A 150 11.49 -12.40 4.64
CA ASP A 150 10.48 -12.44 5.71
C ASP A 150 9.25 -11.60 5.35
N GLN A 151 9.44 -10.46 4.68
CA GLN A 151 8.34 -9.66 4.12
C GLN A 151 7.58 -10.42 3.02
N LEU A 152 8.27 -11.04 2.06
CA LEU A 152 7.61 -11.88 1.05
C LEU A 152 6.84 -13.05 1.67
N GLN A 153 7.42 -13.69 2.67
CA GLN A 153 6.79 -14.76 3.45
C GLN A 153 5.52 -14.25 4.16
N THR A 154 5.58 -13.05 4.71
CA THR A 154 4.43 -12.38 5.35
C THR A 154 3.32 -12.11 4.32
N LEU A 155 3.67 -11.70 3.10
CA LEU A 155 2.71 -11.48 2.00
C LEU A 155 2.05 -12.78 1.48
N CYS A 156 2.57 -13.96 1.81
CA CYS A 156 1.88 -15.23 1.57
C CYS A 156 0.68 -15.43 2.52
N MET A 157 0.68 -14.76 3.67
CA MET A 157 -0.35 -14.85 4.71
C MET A 157 -1.45 -13.81 4.51
N HIS A 158 -2.65 -14.07 5.03
CA HIS A 158 -3.75 -13.09 4.96
C HIS A 158 -3.50 -12.00 6.01
N LEU A 159 -3.24 -10.79 5.53
CA LEU A 159 -3.04 -9.60 6.36
C LEU A 159 -4.36 -8.85 6.48
N GLU A 160 -4.60 -8.14 7.58
CA GLU A 160 -5.86 -7.43 7.80
C GLU A 160 -6.16 -6.44 6.65
N GLU A 161 -5.11 -5.81 6.12
CA GLU A 161 -5.16 -4.87 5.03
C GLU A 161 -5.58 -5.52 3.71
N SER A 162 -5.26 -6.80 3.50
CA SER A 162 -5.61 -7.53 2.27
C SER A 162 -6.99 -8.20 2.36
N ILE A 163 -7.58 -8.30 3.55
CA ILE A 163 -8.91 -8.89 3.73
C ILE A 163 -9.98 -7.91 3.20
N PRO A 164 -10.79 -8.31 2.21
CA PRO A 164 -11.88 -7.49 1.70
C PRO A 164 -12.90 -7.21 2.82
N THR A 165 -13.55 -6.04 2.80
CA THR A 165 -14.57 -5.69 3.80
C THR A 165 -15.93 -5.43 3.14
N SER A 166 -17.01 -5.87 3.78
CA SER A 166 -18.37 -5.53 3.40
C SER A 166 -19.08 -4.74 4.51
N SER A 167 -20.06 -3.91 4.12
CA SER A 167 -20.86 -3.13 5.08
C SER A 167 -22.18 -3.85 5.34
N LYS A 168 -22.46 -4.16 6.61
CA LYS A 168 -23.76 -4.64 7.09
C LYS A 168 -24.25 -3.74 8.22
N HIS A 169 -25.44 -3.17 8.08
CA HIS A 169 -26.01 -2.24 9.07
C HIS A 169 -25.01 -1.13 9.48
N HIS A 170 -24.33 -0.51 8.49
CA HIS A 170 -23.30 0.52 8.70
C HIS A 170 -22.05 0.10 9.48
N ARG A 171 -21.87 -1.20 9.78
CA ARG A 171 -20.64 -1.76 10.35
C ARG A 171 -19.85 -2.48 9.26
N LYS A 172 -18.56 -2.15 9.15
CA LYS A 172 -17.63 -2.88 8.28
C LYS A 172 -17.30 -4.23 8.92
N GLN A 173 -17.38 -5.30 8.14
CA GLN A 173 -17.03 -6.65 8.54
C GLN A 173 -16.14 -7.28 7.47
N ALA A 174 -15.26 -8.19 7.88
CA ALA A 174 -14.43 -8.97 6.96
C ALA A 174 -15.31 -9.81 6.00
N GLU A 175 -15.13 -9.61 4.71
CA GLU A 175 -15.83 -10.30 3.63
C GLU A 175 -15.04 -11.53 3.18
N VAL A 176 -14.96 -12.53 4.06
CA VAL A 176 -14.21 -13.79 3.86
C VAL A 176 -14.61 -14.61 2.63
N ARG A 177 -15.68 -14.22 1.91
CA ARG A 177 -16.12 -14.87 0.68
C ARG A 177 -15.46 -14.27 -0.56
N ASP A 178 -14.89 -13.06 -0.51
CA ASP A 178 -14.21 -12.47 -1.66
C ASP A 178 -12.72 -12.87 -1.72
N VAL A 179 -11.99 -12.42 -2.75
CA VAL A 179 -10.54 -12.62 -2.88
C VAL A 179 -9.81 -11.54 -2.08
N ALA A 180 -8.59 -11.85 -1.63
CA ALA A 180 -7.73 -10.85 -1.03
C ALA A 180 -7.44 -9.72 -2.03
N SER A 181 -7.33 -8.49 -1.51
CA SER A 181 -6.88 -7.35 -2.29
C SER A 181 -5.39 -7.48 -2.60
N PRO A 182 -4.96 -7.25 -3.85
CA PRO A 182 -3.54 -7.32 -4.20
C PRO A 182 -2.78 -6.02 -3.93
N LYS A 183 -3.40 -5.04 -3.25
CA LYS A 183 -2.87 -3.70 -3.05
C LYS A 183 -1.46 -3.66 -2.44
N LEU A 184 -1.13 -4.55 -1.49
CA LEU A 184 0.21 -4.54 -0.89
C LEU A 184 1.30 -4.91 -1.89
N VAL A 185 0.97 -5.72 -2.91
CA VAL A 185 1.92 -6.09 -3.96
C VAL A 185 2.08 -4.94 -4.96
N PHE A 186 0.97 -4.35 -5.40
CA PHE A 186 0.99 -3.34 -6.46
C PHE A 186 1.28 -1.91 -5.97
N GLU A 187 0.80 -1.53 -4.79
CA GLU A 187 0.88 -0.16 -4.26
C GLU A 187 2.03 0.01 -3.25
N TRP A 188 2.59 -1.08 -2.72
CA TRP A 188 3.71 -1.02 -1.76
C TRP A 188 4.95 -1.76 -2.24
N LEU A 189 4.85 -3.07 -2.50
CA LEU A 189 6.03 -3.89 -2.81
C LEU A 189 6.72 -3.48 -4.13
N LEU A 190 5.96 -3.41 -5.23
CA LEU A 190 6.55 -3.04 -6.53
C LEU A 190 7.15 -1.62 -6.52
N PRO A 191 6.46 -0.58 -6.01
CA PRO A 191 7.07 0.75 -5.91
C PRO A 191 8.32 0.78 -5.01
N THR A 192 8.34 0.00 -3.92
CA THR A 192 9.52 -0.13 -3.04
C THR A 192 10.71 -0.76 -3.75
N LEU A 193 10.48 -1.74 -4.64
CA LEU A 193 11.54 -2.36 -5.43
C LEU A 193 12.12 -1.43 -6.51
N SER A 194 11.41 -0.38 -6.90
CA SER A 194 11.79 0.49 -8.00
C SER A 194 12.07 1.94 -7.58
N ASP A 195 12.08 2.22 -6.27
CA ASP A 195 12.14 3.59 -5.70
C ASP A 195 11.10 4.55 -6.32
N ASN A 196 9.90 4.04 -6.66
CA ASN A 196 8.82 4.75 -7.37
C ASN A 196 9.16 5.26 -8.80
N VAL A 197 10.27 4.82 -9.38
CA VAL A 197 10.71 5.16 -10.74
C VAL A 197 10.78 3.88 -11.59
N GLY A 198 10.57 3.97 -12.91
CA GLY A 198 10.98 2.88 -13.80
C GLY A 198 9.94 1.80 -14.11
N HIS A 199 8.73 2.20 -14.53
CA HIS A 199 7.80 1.25 -15.17
C HIS A 199 8.42 0.66 -16.45
N VAL A 200 8.45 -0.68 -16.56
CA VAL A 200 9.02 -1.40 -17.70
C VAL A 200 7.90 -2.05 -18.52
N PRO A 201 7.67 -1.63 -19.78
CA PRO A 201 6.67 -2.29 -20.61
C PRO A 201 7.17 -3.67 -21.04
N LEU A 202 6.52 -4.73 -20.55
CA LEU A 202 6.78 -6.11 -20.96
C LEU A 202 5.65 -6.67 -21.81
N THR A 203 5.99 -7.66 -22.64
CA THR A 203 5.00 -8.43 -23.39
C THR A 203 4.00 -9.12 -22.45
N THR A 204 2.71 -8.92 -22.72
CA THR A 204 1.63 -9.46 -21.90
C THR A 204 0.92 -10.63 -22.57
N ILE A 205 0.28 -11.46 -21.75
CA ILE A 205 -0.55 -12.58 -22.12
C ILE A 205 -1.92 -12.46 -21.45
N GLN A 206 -2.91 -13.14 -22.01
CA GLN A 206 -4.27 -13.18 -21.46
C GLN A 206 -4.65 -14.58 -20.97
N LYS A 207 -5.28 -14.65 -19.80
CA LYS A 207 -5.79 -15.89 -19.20
C LYS A 207 -7.25 -15.75 -18.81
N LYS A 208 -8.08 -16.66 -19.33
CA LYS A 208 -9.51 -16.75 -19.01
C LYS A 208 -9.70 -17.43 -17.65
N VAL A 209 -10.35 -16.76 -16.71
CA VAL A 209 -10.64 -17.28 -15.36
C VAL A 209 -12.07 -17.80 -15.30
N ARG A 210 -12.21 -19.08 -14.96
CA ARG A 210 -13.51 -19.76 -14.88
C ARG A 210 -13.86 -20.07 -13.42
N ASN A 211 -14.10 -19.02 -12.65
CA ASN A 211 -14.66 -19.08 -11.30
C ASN A 211 -16.17 -18.88 -11.37
N SER A 212 -16.90 -19.26 -10.32
CA SER A 212 -18.34 -19.08 -10.25
C SER A 212 -18.79 -18.78 -8.83
N VAL A 213 -19.62 -17.76 -8.68
CA VAL A 213 -20.27 -17.42 -7.42
C VAL A 213 -21.59 -18.18 -7.36
N GLN A 214 -21.65 -19.23 -6.54
CA GLN A 214 -22.89 -19.94 -6.24
C GLN A 214 -23.43 -19.41 -4.92
N TRP A 215 -24.63 -18.84 -4.94
CA TRP A 215 -25.24 -18.23 -3.74
C TRP A 215 -26.13 -19.19 -2.96
N LYS A 216 -26.80 -20.14 -3.64
CA LYS A 216 -27.75 -21.06 -3.00
C LYS A 216 -26.99 -22.12 -2.20
N ASP A 217 -27.20 -22.12 -0.87
CA ASP A 217 -26.67 -23.10 0.09
C ASP A 217 -25.13 -23.26 0.05
N CYS A 218 -24.41 -22.21 -0.32
CA CYS A 218 -22.96 -22.24 -0.44
C CYS A 218 -22.31 -20.99 0.18
N LEU A 219 -21.47 -21.18 1.20
CA LEU A 219 -20.79 -20.09 1.89
C LEU A 219 -19.68 -19.46 1.02
N LYS A 220 -18.89 -20.29 0.33
CA LYS A 220 -17.71 -19.85 -0.44
C LYS A 220 -17.93 -20.01 -1.94
N PRO A 221 -17.60 -19.00 -2.77
CA PRO A 221 -17.59 -19.14 -4.22
C PRO A 221 -16.70 -20.30 -4.67
N TYR A 222 -17.10 -20.96 -5.77
CA TYR A 222 -16.22 -21.93 -6.41
C TYR A 222 -15.09 -21.20 -7.15
N ARG A 223 -13.85 -21.48 -6.73
CA ARG A 223 -12.62 -20.94 -7.34
C ARG A 223 -11.72 -22.08 -7.77
N ARG A 224 -11.10 -21.90 -8.94
CA ARG A 224 -10.03 -22.80 -9.38
C ARG A 224 -8.78 -22.55 -8.56
N SER A 225 -7.90 -23.54 -8.45
CA SER A 225 -6.62 -23.40 -7.75
C SER A 225 -5.83 -22.18 -8.27
N GLY A 226 -5.56 -21.23 -7.36
CA GLY A 226 -4.78 -20.03 -7.64
C GLY A 226 -3.31 -20.35 -7.91
N LEU A 227 -2.72 -21.28 -7.13
CA LEU A 227 -1.36 -21.79 -7.38
C LEU A 227 -1.23 -22.35 -8.81
N TRP A 228 -2.19 -23.17 -9.25
CA TRP A 228 -2.17 -23.72 -10.61
C TRP A 228 -2.32 -22.64 -11.69
N MET A 229 -3.07 -21.58 -11.41
CA MET A 229 -3.15 -20.43 -12.31
C MET A 229 -1.81 -19.70 -12.40
N CYS A 230 -1.18 -19.39 -11.27
CA CYS A 230 0.13 -18.72 -11.17
C CYS A 230 1.21 -19.54 -11.94
N ILE A 231 1.31 -20.85 -11.71
CA ILE A 231 2.25 -21.76 -12.42
C ILE A 231 2.07 -21.69 -13.95
N LYS A 232 0.85 -21.88 -14.45
CA LYS A 232 0.60 -21.85 -15.90
C LYS A 232 0.76 -20.47 -16.53
N THR A 233 0.57 -19.41 -15.76
CA THR A 233 0.77 -18.04 -16.22
C THR A 233 2.25 -17.75 -16.33
N CYS A 234 3.05 -18.06 -15.30
CA CYS A 234 4.50 -17.88 -15.33
C CYS A 234 5.17 -18.72 -16.43
N LEU A 235 4.77 -19.99 -16.59
CA LEU A 235 5.27 -20.83 -17.68
C LEU A 235 4.97 -20.22 -19.05
N HIS A 236 3.77 -19.67 -19.24
CA HIS A 236 3.41 -19.04 -20.51
C HIS A 236 4.15 -17.72 -20.73
N LEU A 237 4.33 -16.91 -19.67
CA LEU A 237 5.11 -15.68 -19.72
C LEU A 237 6.57 -15.95 -20.08
N ASN A 238 7.20 -16.90 -19.40
CA ASN A 238 8.59 -17.26 -19.64
C ASN A 238 8.79 -17.70 -21.11
N LEU A 239 7.94 -18.59 -21.62
CA LEU A 239 7.98 -18.99 -23.03
C LEU A 239 7.77 -17.83 -24.00
N VAL A 240 6.86 -16.89 -23.68
CA VAL A 240 6.60 -15.71 -24.52
C VAL A 240 7.74 -14.70 -24.47
N TRP A 241 8.39 -14.52 -23.33
CA TRP A 241 9.54 -13.63 -23.21
C TRP A 241 10.79 -14.20 -23.89
N LEU A 242 10.98 -15.52 -23.87
CA LEU A 242 12.11 -16.19 -24.53
C LEU A 242 11.94 -16.30 -26.04
N PHE A 243 10.72 -16.64 -26.51
CA PHE A 243 10.49 -17.03 -27.91
C PHE A 243 9.55 -16.08 -28.66
N GLY A 244 9.10 -15.00 -28.03
CA GLY A 244 8.08 -14.12 -28.57
C GLY A 244 6.65 -14.68 -28.44
N ILE A 245 5.66 -13.83 -28.73
CA ILE A 245 4.24 -14.11 -28.48
C ILE A 245 3.77 -15.37 -29.23
N GLU A 246 4.03 -15.45 -30.53
CA GLU A 246 3.47 -16.51 -31.37
C GLU A 246 4.07 -17.88 -31.03
N LYS A 247 5.40 -18.00 -31.13
CA LYS A 247 6.16 -19.23 -30.85
C LYS A 247 6.03 -19.65 -29.38
N GLY A 248 6.17 -18.72 -28.43
CA GLY A 248 5.99 -18.99 -27.01
C GLY A 248 4.58 -19.50 -26.67
N THR A 249 3.54 -18.93 -27.28
CA THR A 249 2.16 -19.40 -27.09
C THR A 249 1.94 -20.80 -27.66
N LEU A 250 2.53 -21.10 -28.82
CA LEU A 250 2.47 -22.42 -29.44
C LEU A 250 3.14 -23.46 -28.52
N LEU A 251 4.39 -23.22 -28.10
CA LEU A 251 5.14 -24.10 -27.20
C LEU A 251 4.39 -24.36 -25.90
N TYR A 252 3.81 -23.33 -25.28
CA TYR A 252 2.98 -23.49 -24.09
C TYR A 252 1.77 -24.39 -24.33
N LYS A 253 1.13 -24.29 -25.51
CA LYS A 253 -0.03 -25.12 -25.83
C LYS A 253 0.35 -26.58 -26.07
N ILE A 254 1.48 -26.84 -26.72
CA ILE A 254 2.05 -28.17 -26.92
C ILE A 254 2.39 -28.80 -25.55
N PHE A 255 3.15 -28.09 -24.72
CA PHE A 255 3.50 -28.55 -23.36
C PHE A 255 2.27 -28.96 -22.57
N MET A 256 1.25 -28.11 -22.56
CA MET A 256 0.02 -28.38 -21.81
C MET A 256 -0.78 -29.57 -22.36
N LEU A 257 -0.72 -29.87 -23.67
CA LEU A 257 -1.33 -31.07 -24.23
C LEU A 257 -0.56 -32.31 -23.74
N GLN A 258 0.76 -32.29 -23.83
CA GLN A 258 1.60 -33.40 -23.36
C GLN A 258 1.44 -33.66 -21.87
N LEU A 259 1.37 -32.60 -21.05
CA LEU A 259 1.10 -32.71 -19.62
C LEU A 259 -0.24 -33.41 -19.35
N MET A 260 -1.29 -33.06 -20.11
CA MET A 260 -2.59 -33.74 -20.01
C MET A 260 -2.47 -35.22 -20.40
N SER A 261 -1.79 -35.53 -21.50
CA SER A 261 -1.53 -36.92 -21.94
C SER A 261 -0.81 -37.72 -20.87
N TYR A 262 0.23 -37.14 -20.25
CA TYR A 262 0.98 -37.75 -19.16
C TYR A 262 0.12 -38.00 -17.92
N LEU A 263 -0.66 -37.01 -17.49
CA LEU A 263 -1.57 -37.15 -16.35
C LEU A 263 -2.60 -38.26 -16.60
N CYS A 264 -3.17 -38.34 -17.81
CA CYS A 264 -4.08 -39.41 -18.21
C CYS A 264 -3.42 -40.80 -18.13
N LEU A 265 -2.17 -40.94 -18.59
CA LEU A 265 -1.42 -42.20 -18.51
C LEU A 265 -1.12 -42.61 -17.06
N LYS A 266 -0.67 -41.68 -16.20
CA LYS A 266 -0.33 -41.95 -14.80
C LYS A 266 -1.54 -42.20 -13.91
N SER A 267 -2.71 -41.73 -14.33
CA SER A 267 -3.96 -41.85 -13.59
C SER A 267 -4.82 -43.05 -14.02
N LYS A 268 -4.29 -43.92 -14.90
CA LYS A 268 -4.94 -45.15 -15.33
C LYS A 268 -5.40 -45.98 -14.13
N GLY A 269 -6.70 -46.28 -14.08
CA GLY A 269 -7.34 -47.04 -13.00
C GLY A 269 -7.57 -46.27 -11.69
N LYS A 270 -7.18 -44.99 -11.60
CA LYS A 270 -7.36 -44.14 -10.41
C LYS A 270 -8.47 -43.10 -10.57
N LEU A 271 -8.83 -42.72 -11.79
CA LEU A 271 -9.89 -41.77 -12.08
C LEU A 271 -11.22 -42.46 -12.36
N SER A 272 -12.32 -41.78 -12.03
CA SER A 272 -13.63 -42.18 -12.51
C SER A 272 -13.71 -42.05 -14.04
N HIS A 273 -14.54 -42.88 -14.67
CA HIS A 273 -14.75 -42.87 -16.11
C HIS A 273 -15.23 -41.49 -16.60
N ASP A 274 -16.07 -40.79 -15.82
CA ASP A 274 -16.51 -39.41 -16.12
C ASP A 274 -15.34 -38.41 -16.20
N LEU A 275 -14.39 -38.50 -15.26
CA LEU A 275 -13.21 -37.62 -15.27
C LEU A 275 -12.29 -37.94 -16.45
N VAL A 276 -12.16 -39.23 -16.80
CA VAL A 276 -11.42 -39.65 -18.00
C VAL A 276 -12.08 -39.06 -19.25
N MET A 277 -13.41 -39.15 -19.41
CA MET A 277 -14.12 -38.53 -20.55
C MET A 277 -13.90 -37.02 -20.65
N GLN A 278 -13.98 -36.31 -19.52
CA GLN A 278 -13.72 -34.87 -19.50
C GLN A 278 -12.28 -34.54 -19.91
N MET A 279 -11.31 -35.36 -19.51
CA MET A 279 -9.91 -35.22 -19.92
C MET A 279 -9.72 -35.49 -21.41
N LEU A 280 -10.30 -36.57 -21.93
CA LEU A 280 -10.29 -36.89 -23.37
C LEU A 280 -10.88 -35.75 -24.20
N SER A 281 -12.05 -35.24 -23.82
CA SER A 281 -12.67 -34.08 -24.50
C SER A 281 -11.76 -32.83 -24.48
N LYS A 282 -11.14 -32.51 -23.34
CA LYS A 282 -10.20 -31.38 -23.23
C LYS A 282 -8.96 -31.56 -24.10
N MET A 283 -8.43 -32.78 -24.18
CA MET A 283 -7.31 -33.11 -25.05
C MET A 283 -7.70 -32.97 -26.52
N SER A 284 -8.83 -33.56 -26.95
CA SER A 284 -9.31 -33.46 -28.33
C SER A 284 -9.52 -32.02 -28.78
N VAL A 285 -10.15 -31.19 -27.96
CA VAL A 285 -10.32 -29.75 -28.24
C VAL A 285 -8.98 -29.02 -28.34
N ARG A 286 -7.97 -29.44 -27.56
CA ARG A 286 -6.65 -28.82 -27.58
C ARG A 286 -5.83 -29.26 -28.79
N MET A 287 -5.97 -30.52 -29.22
CA MET A 287 -5.40 -31.04 -30.47
C MET A 287 -5.91 -30.25 -31.68
N ALA A 288 -7.24 -30.12 -31.81
CA ALA A 288 -7.83 -29.32 -32.89
C ALA A 288 -7.37 -27.84 -32.87
N LYS A 289 -7.20 -27.25 -31.69
CA LYS A 289 -6.65 -25.89 -31.56
C LYS A 289 -5.18 -25.80 -31.99
N LEU A 290 -4.39 -26.83 -31.75
CA LEU A 290 -2.99 -26.85 -32.17
C LEU A 290 -2.88 -27.02 -33.69
N GLU A 291 -3.66 -27.92 -34.28
CA GLU A 291 -3.75 -28.10 -35.74
C GLU A 291 -4.08 -26.76 -36.44
N THR A 292 -5.14 -26.08 -36.00
CA THR A 292 -5.49 -24.76 -36.56
C THR A 292 -4.41 -23.70 -36.35
N MET A 293 -3.64 -23.76 -35.26
CA MET A 293 -2.56 -22.79 -35.03
C MET A 293 -1.39 -23.03 -35.96
N ILE A 294 -1.03 -24.30 -36.20
CA ILE A 294 0.01 -24.67 -37.16
C ILE A 294 -0.38 -24.20 -38.55
N GLU A 295 -1.59 -24.53 -39.02
CA GLU A 295 -2.08 -24.12 -40.36
C GLU A 295 -1.99 -22.60 -40.56
N ASN A 296 -2.33 -21.83 -39.53
CA ASN A 296 -2.20 -20.37 -39.55
C ASN A 296 -0.75 -19.88 -39.48
N TYR A 297 0.15 -20.63 -38.86
CA TYR A 297 1.57 -20.32 -38.76
C TYR A 297 2.29 -20.58 -40.09
N SER A 298 1.98 -21.70 -40.75
CA SER A 298 2.56 -22.10 -42.05
C SER A 298 2.14 -21.18 -43.21
N THR A 299 1.00 -20.48 -43.10
CA THR A 299 0.43 -19.64 -44.17
C THR A 299 0.92 -18.18 -44.16
N ARG A 300 1.64 -17.73 -43.13
CA ARG A 300 1.89 -16.30 -42.86
C ARG A 300 3.27 -15.76 -43.25
N THR A 301 4.19 -16.55 -43.82
CA THR A 301 5.62 -16.18 -43.82
C THR A 301 6.32 -16.27 -45.17
N ALA A 302 7.10 -15.22 -45.50
CA ALA A 302 7.91 -15.06 -46.71
C ALA A 302 9.43 -15.08 -46.46
N ASP A 303 9.90 -15.32 -45.22
CA ASP A 303 11.31 -15.18 -44.82
C ASP A 303 11.99 -16.54 -44.53
N LYS A 304 13.26 -16.71 -44.90
CA LYS A 304 13.96 -18.00 -44.93
C LYS A 304 14.38 -18.53 -43.54
N ASP A 305 14.78 -17.67 -42.62
CA ASP A 305 15.17 -18.09 -41.26
C ASP A 305 13.94 -18.49 -40.42
N MET A 306 12.80 -17.86 -40.70
CA MET A 306 11.52 -18.20 -40.09
C MET A 306 11.02 -19.59 -40.54
N ILE A 307 11.35 -20.03 -41.77
CA ILE A 307 10.92 -21.34 -42.31
C ILE A 307 11.54 -22.52 -41.53
N VAL A 308 12.81 -22.44 -41.13
CA VAL A 308 13.48 -23.53 -40.40
C VAL A 308 12.87 -23.68 -38.99
N ASP A 309 12.57 -22.56 -38.34
CA ASP A 309 11.91 -22.49 -37.03
C ASP A 309 10.46 -23.01 -37.08
N ILE A 310 9.73 -22.68 -38.15
CA ILE A 310 8.39 -23.22 -38.42
C ILE A 310 8.44 -24.74 -38.55
N GLN A 311 9.35 -25.28 -39.37
CA GLN A 311 9.47 -26.73 -39.60
C GLN A 311 9.77 -27.50 -38.31
N ALA A 312 10.64 -26.95 -37.45
CA ALA A 312 10.92 -27.55 -36.14
C ALA A 312 9.67 -27.57 -35.24
N CYS A 313 8.94 -26.46 -35.18
CA CYS A 313 7.70 -26.35 -34.40
C CYS A 313 6.58 -27.25 -34.94
N GLU A 314 6.44 -27.36 -36.27
CA GLU A 314 5.52 -28.27 -36.94
C GLU A 314 5.84 -29.73 -36.61
N SER A 315 7.09 -30.14 -36.78
CA SER A 315 7.55 -31.50 -36.50
C SER A 315 7.28 -31.90 -35.06
N LEU A 316 7.61 -31.01 -34.10
CA LEU A 316 7.33 -31.21 -32.68
C LEU A 316 5.83 -31.32 -32.40
N THR A 317 5.03 -30.41 -32.98
CA THR A 317 3.59 -30.40 -32.73
C THR A 317 2.95 -31.67 -33.28
N ASN A 318 3.32 -32.11 -34.49
CA ASN A 318 2.84 -33.35 -35.10
C ASN A 318 3.20 -34.57 -34.25
N LEU A 319 4.43 -34.63 -33.72
CA LEU A 319 4.85 -35.70 -32.80
C LEU A 319 4.00 -35.74 -31.53
N VAL A 320 3.73 -34.58 -30.92
CA VAL A 320 2.92 -34.50 -29.69
C VAL A 320 1.45 -34.79 -29.97
N LEU A 321 0.92 -34.37 -31.12
CA LEU A 321 -0.43 -34.72 -31.58
C LEU A 321 -0.57 -36.22 -31.76
N GLN A 322 0.36 -36.88 -32.47
CA GLN A 322 0.35 -38.33 -32.68
C GLN A 322 0.38 -39.08 -31.35
N LYS A 323 1.34 -38.79 -30.47
CA LYS A 323 1.43 -39.43 -29.14
C LYS A 323 0.18 -39.19 -28.29
N SER A 324 -0.42 -38.02 -28.38
CA SER A 324 -1.63 -37.70 -27.63
C SER A 324 -2.87 -38.40 -28.17
N LEU A 325 -2.95 -38.59 -29.49
CA LEU A 325 -4.00 -39.40 -30.14
C LEU A 325 -3.92 -40.85 -29.69
N GLU A 326 -2.73 -41.46 -29.65
CA GLU A 326 -2.55 -42.83 -29.14
C GLU A 326 -3.06 -42.98 -27.70
N VAL A 327 -2.80 -41.99 -26.84
CA VAL A 327 -3.33 -41.97 -25.46
C VAL A 327 -4.84 -41.87 -25.44
N VAL A 328 -5.42 -41.01 -26.28
CA VAL A 328 -6.88 -40.84 -26.38
C VAL A 328 -7.55 -42.12 -26.83
N GLU A 329 -7.07 -42.74 -27.91
CA GLU A 329 -7.63 -43.98 -28.45
C GLU A 329 -7.57 -45.11 -27.42
N LYS A 330 -6.43 -45.28 -26.76
CA LYS A 330 -6.24 -46.32 -25.74
C LYS A 330 -7.19 -46.18 -24.55
N LEU A 331 -7.42 -44.96 -24.07
CA LEU A 331 -8.31 -44.72 -22.94
C LEU A 331 -9.78 -44.76 -23.33
N ARG A 332 -10.11 -44.30 -24.54
CA ARG A 332 -11.47 -44.29 -25.07
C ARG A 332 -12.05 -45.69 -25.14
N LEU A 333 -11.28 -46.69 -25.60
CA LEU A 333 -11.72 -48.10 -25.62
C LEU A 333 -12.22 -48.58 -24.25
N GLY A 334 -11.53 -48.20 -23.17
CA GLY A 334 -11.91 -48.57 -21.81
C GLY A 334 -13.19 -47.88 -21.35
N VAL A 335 -13.37 -46.61 -21.69
CA VAL A 335 -14.58 -45.86 -21.33
C VAL A 335 -15.78 -46.31 -22.13
N ASP A 336 -15.63 -46.51 -23.44
CA ASP A 336 -16.70 -46.98 -24.32
C ASP A 336 -17.19 -48.36 -23.85
N HIS A 337 -16.28 -49.26 -23.48
CA HIS A 337 -16.63 -50.56 -22.89
C HIS A 337 -17.40 -50.42 -21.56
N TRP A 338 -16.93 -49.56 -20.65
CA TRP A 338 -17.62 -49.29 -19.38
C TRP A 338 -19.02 -48.71 -19.61
N TRP A 339 -19.15 -47.75 -20.54
CA TRP A 339 -20.42 -47.11 -20.84
C TRP A 339 -21.43 -48.09 -21.42
N SER A 340 -21.03 -48.93 -22.38
CA SER A 340 -21.89 -49.97 -22.96
C SER A 340 -22.43 -50.92 -21.89
N LYS A 341 -21.56 -51.43 -21.00
CA LYS A 341 -21.96 -52.29 -19.87
C LYS A 341 -22.90 -51.59 -18.89
N THR A 342 -22.64 -50.30 -18.64
CA THR A 342 -23.45 -49.49 -17.74
C THR A 342 -24.85 -49.27 -18.33
N MET A 343 -24.95 -48.97 -19.63
CA MET A 343 -26.23 -48.84 -20.34
C MET A 343 -27.04 -50.14 -20.33
N GLU A 344 -26.41 -51.30 -20.52
CA GLU A 344 -27.07 -52.61 -20.39
C GLU A 344 -27.70 -52.82 -18.99
N THR A 345 -27.10 -52.23 -17.95
CA THR A 345 -27.57 -52.34 -16.56
C THR A 345 -28.73 -51.37 -16.24
N PHE A 346 -28.75 -50.18 -16.85
CA PHE A 346 -29.82 -49.18 -16.67
C PHE A 346 -31.03 -49.42 -17.61
N SER A 347 -30.86 -50.25 -18.64
CA SER A 347 -31.85 -50.57 -19.69
C SER A 347 -32.89 -51.62 -19.25
N LYS A 348 -33.64 -51.39 -18.17
CA LYS A 348 -34.90 -52.11 -17.98
C LYS A 348 -36.12 -51.26 -17.66
N GLU A 349 -35.99 -50.08 -17.01
CA GLU A 349 -37.21 -49.34 -16.64
C GLU A 349 -37.19 -47.82 -16.87
N ASN A 350 -36.06 -47.15 -17.16
CA ASN A 350 -36.08 -45.66 -17.29
C ASN A 350 -34.98 -45.03 -18.19
N SER A 351 -34.47 -45.70 -19.22
CA SER A 351 -33.37 -45.15 -20.03
C SER A 351 -33.86 -44.41 -21.30
N PHE A 352 -33.73 -43.08 -21.33
CA PHE A 352 -33.46 -42.35 -22.58
C PHE A 352 -32.06 -42.78 -23.04
N ALA A 353 -31.97 -43.73 -23.96
CA ALA A 353 -30.69 -44.14 -24.53
C ALA A 353 -30.05 -42.94 -25.27
N MET A 354 -29.04 -42.31 -24.67
CA MET A 354 -28.14 -41.44 -25.43
C MET A 354 -27.33 -42.35 -26.36
N ASN A 355 -27.80 -42.47 -27.61
CA ASN A 355 -27.14 -43.26 -28.63
C ASN A 355 -25.87 -42.55 -29.11
N PHE A 356 -24.71 -43.05 -28.69
CA PHE A 356 -23.39 -42.54 -29.06
C PHE A 356 -22.90 -43.01 -30.44
N ASP A 357 -23.62 -43.90 -31.13
CA ASP A 357 -23.30 -44.30 -32.51
C ASP A 357 -23.34 -43.10 -33.50
N ARG A 358 -23.92 -41.97 -33.05
CA ARG A 358 -23.96 -40.71 -33.80
C ARG A 358 -22.85 -39.72 -33.43
N VAL A 359 -22.04 -40.00 -32.41
CA VAL A 359 -20.94 -39.13 -31.93
C VAL A 359 -19.67 -39.48 -32.72
N ASP A 360 -19.66 -39.05 -33.98
CA ASP A 360 -18.47 -39.06 -34.82
C ASP A 360 -17.60 -37.88 -34.38
N VAL A 361 -16.56 -38.17 -33.58
CA VAL A 361 -15.67 -37.14 -33.03
C VAL A 361 -15.10 -36.25 -34.11
N LYS A 362 -14.90 -36.68 -35.37
CA LYS A 362 -14.46 -35.81 -36.47
C LYS A 362 -15.58 -34.89 -36.99
N LYS A 363 -16.85 -35.31 -36.97
CA LYS A 363 -18.01 -34.46 -37.30
C LYS A 363 -18.41 -33.54 -36.15
N ASP A 364 -18.23 -33.96 -34.90
CA ASP A 364 -18.58 -33.16 -33.72
C ASP A 364 -17.60 -31.99 -33.46
N ILE A 365 -16.41 -32.00 -34.07
CA ILE A 365 -15.52 -30.82 -34.15
C ILE A 365 -15.95 -29.83 -35.23
N ARG A 366 -16.84 -30.22 -36.16
CA ARG A 366 -17.40 -29.32 -37.17
C ARG A 366 -18.64 -28.66 -36.59
N LEU A 367 -18.60 -27.33 -36.47
CA LEU A 367 -19.75 -26.53 -36.04
C LEU A 367 -20.97 -26.84 -36.92
N SER A 368 -21.97 -27.50 -36.33
CA SER A 368 -23.23 -27.89 -36.98
C SER A 368 -24.12 -26.71 -37.38
N LEU A 369 -23.76 -25.50 -36.96
CA LEU A 369 -24.47 -24.25 -37.24
C LEU A 369 -23.53 -23.23 -37.89
N PRO A 370 -23.27 -23.32 -39.21
CA PRO A 370 -22.36 -22.41 -39.91
C PRO A 370 -22.86 -20.96 -39.87
N LYS A 371 -24.18 -20.70 -39.86
CA LYS A 371 -24.74 -19.34 -39.75
C LYS A 371 -24.53 -18.70 -38.37
N SER A 372 -24.25 -19.50 -37.34
CA SER A 372 -23.92 -18.98 -36.02
C SER A 372 -22.51 -18.41 -35.97
N SER A 373 -21.64 -18.69 -36.95
CA SER A 373 -20.27 -18.18 -36.95
C SER A 373 -20.22 -16.66 -37.06
N GLU A 374 -21.07 -16.05 -37.89
CA GLU A 374 -21.18 -14.59 -38.00
C GLU A 374 -21.66 -13.95 -36.69
N HIS A 375 -22.68 -14.54 -36.07
CA HIS A 375 -23.21 -14.07 -34.78
C HIS A 375 -22.19 -14.24 -33.64
N LEU A 376 -21.47 -15.37 -33.60
CA LEU A 376 -20.41 -15.65 -32.62
C LEU A 376 -19.16 -14.79 -32.88
N ASN A 377 -18.85 -14.46 -34.13
CA ASN A 377 -17.76 -13.56 -34.49
C ASN A 377 -18.10 -12.12 -34.10
N GLY A 378 -19.35 -11.68 -34.28
CA GLY A 378 -19.84 -10.40 -33.74
C GLY A 378 -19.74 -10.33 -32.22
N PHE A 379 -20.09 -11.41 -31.51
CA PHE A 379 -19.90 -11.51 -30.06
C PHE A 379 -18.42 -11.53 -29.64
N LYS A 380 -17.55 -12.20 -30.41
CA LYS A 380 -16.09 -12.16 -30.18
C LYS A 380 -15.52 -10.76 -30.38
N GLN A 381 -15.96 -10.02 -31.40
CA GLN A 381 -15.53 -8.64 -31.64
C GLN A 381 -16.00 -7.70 -30.52
N LEU A 382 -17.23 -7.86 -30.04
CA LEU A 382 -17.74 -7.12 -28.87
C LEU A 382 -16.97 -7.47 -27.59
N GLN A 383 -16.63 -8.75 -27.37
CA GLN A 383 -15.78 -9.16 -26.24
C GLN A 383 -14.36 -8.61 -26.38
N HIS A 384 -13.73 -8.67 -27.56
CA HIS A 384 -12.40 -8.09 -27.78
C HIS A 384 -12.37 -6.57 -27.59
N ASN A 385 -13.45 -5.85 -27.94
CA ASN A 385 -13.57 -4.41 -27.71
C ASN A 385 -13.84 -4.05 -26.23
N THR A 386 -14.28 -5.01 -25.41
CA THR A 386 -14.53 -4.80 -23.97
C THR A 386 -13.34 -5.29 -23.11
N ILE A 387 -12.48 -6.15 -23.67
CA ILE A 387 -11.32 -6.74 -22.99
C ILE A 387 -10.09 -5.95 -23.39
N GLY A 388 -9.90 -4.82 -22.72
CA GLY A 388 -8.81 -3.91 -23.03
C GLY A 388 -8.88 -2.58 -22.31
N LYS A 389 -9.48 -2.50 -21.12
CA LYS A 389 -8.89 -1.56 -20.16
C LYS A 389 -7.63 -2.24 -19.66
N LEU A 390 -6.54 -2.09 -20.43
CA LEU A 390 -5.24 -1.93 -19.78
C LEU A 390 -5.52 -0.99 -18.61
N TYR A 391 -5.20 -1.41 -17.39
CA TYR A 391 -4.84 -0.43 -16.40
C TYR A 391 -3.62 0.28 -17.00
N GLU A 392 -3.87 1.31 -17.82
CA GLU A 392 -2.95 2.41 -17.91
C GLU A 392 -2.94 2.95 -16.48
N HIS A 393 -1.94 2.54 -15.72
CA HIS A 393 -1.44 3.42 -14.68
C HIS A 393 -1.04 4.68 -15.44
N LYS A 394 -1.99 5.60 -15.57
CA LYS A 394 -1.66 6.93 -16.02
C LYS A 394 -0.62 7.38 -14.99
N PRO A 395 0.61 7.70 -15.39
CA PRO A 395 1.48 8.46 -14.50
C PRO A 395 0.63 9.63 -13.96
N PRO A 396 0.87 10.08 -12.72
CA PRO A 396 0.11 11.17 -12.12
C PRO A 396 -0.12 12.24 -13.19
N LYS A 397 -1.39 12.54 -13.49
CA LYS A 397 -1.81 13.39 -14.61
C LYS A 397 -0.83 14.55 -14.74
N ASP A 398 -0.34 14.81 -15.96
CA ASP A 398 0.37 16.05 -16.28
C ASP A 398 -0.38 17.20 -15.60
N THR A 399 0.22 17.69 -14.54
CA THR A 399 -0.35 18.69 -13.65
C THR A 399 -0.50 19.98 -14.44
N GLY A 400 -1.59 20.71 -14.21
CA GLY A 400 -1.79 22.03 -14.82
C GLY A 400 -0.63 22.98 -14.45
N SER A 401 -0.44 24.08 -15.18
CA SER A 401 0.69 25.00 -14.96
C SER A 401 0.84 25.45 -13.50
N SER A 402 -0.26 25.73 -12.80
CA SER A 402 -0.25 26.07 -11.36
C SER A 402 0.12 24.90 -10.43
N GLU A 403 -0.16 23.65 -10.82
CA GLU A 403 0.16 22.45 -10.03
C GLU A 403 1.60 21.99 -10.26
N ARG A 404 2.21 22.32 -11.42
CA ARG A 404 3.65 22.13 -11.67
C ARG A 404 4.49 23.09 -10.83
N ASP A 405 4.10 24.35 -10.76
CA ASP A 405 4.79 25.34 -9.92
C ASP A 405 4.75 24.95 -8.44
N ASP A 406 3.61 24.41 -7.96
CA ASP A 406 3.49 23.88 -6.60
C ASP A 406 4.33 22.60 -6.40
N PHE A 407 4.38 21.69 -7.39
CA PHE A 407 5.22 20.48 -7.33
C PHE A 407 6.72 20.82 -7.28
N GLU A 408 7.21 21.69 -8.16
CA GLU A 408 8.61 22.12 -8.20
C GLU A 408 9.01 22.82 -6.89
N TYR A 409 8.14 23.69 -6.35
CA TYR A 409 8.34 24.32 -5.05
C TYR A 409 8.43 23.29 -3.91
N LEU A 410 7.53 22.30 -3.87
CA LEU A 410 7.53 21.26 -2.85
C LEU A 410 8.79 20.41 -2.92
N CYS A 411 9.19 19.96 -4.12
CA CYS A 411 10.42 19.20 -4.31
C CYS A 411 11.66 19.99 -3.87
N ALA A 412 11.79 21.26 -4.28
CA ALA A 412 12.93 22.10 -3.91
C ALA A 412 13.03 22.32 -2.39
N ILE A 413 11.90 22.54 -1.72
CA ILE A 413 11.87 22.70 -0.27
C ILE A 413 12.17 21.38 0.45
N GLU A 414 11.60 20.26 0.01
CA GLU A 414 11.83 18.95 0.62
C GLU A 414 13.29 18.50 0.48
N ASP A 415 13.90 18.75 -0.69
CA ASP A 415 15.32 18.49 -0.91
C ASP A 415 16.21 19.36 -0.01
N PHE A 416 15.90 20.66 0.10
CA PHE A 416 16.61 21.56 1.01
C PHE A 416 16.49 21.10 2.47
N ILE A 417 15.27 20.77 2.93
CA ILE A 417 15.02 20.30 4.30
C ILE A 417 15.85 19.05 4.57
N ARG A 418 15.82 18.08 3.64
CA ARG A 418 16.51 16.80 3.78
C ARG A 418 18.03 16.94 3.79
N LYS A 419 18.62 17.67 2.83
CA LYS A 419 20.07 17.64 2.55
C LYS A 419 20.85 18.80 3.18
N ASP A 420 20.31 20.01 3.10
CA ASP A 420 21.07 21.23 3.34
C ASP A 420 20.72 21.92 4.67
N MET A 421 19.53 21.65 5.22
CA MET A 421 19.03 22.37 6.38
C MET A 421 19.94 22.24 7.61
N VAL A 422 20.37 21.02 7.96
CA VAL A 422 21.24 20.81 9.13
C VAL A 422 22.59 21.50 8.95
N ASN A 423 23.18 21.40 7.76
CA ASN A 423 24.44 22.08 7.42
C ASN A 423 24.29 23.60 7.52
N THR A 424 23.15 24.14 7.06
CA THR A 424 22.84 25.57 7.14
C THR A 424 22.70 26.04 8.59
N ILE A 425 22.07 25.24 9.47
CA ILE A 425 21.98 25.54 10.91
C ILE A 425 23.37 25.67 11.54
N VAL A 426 24.27 24.75 11.20
CA VAL A 426 25.65 24.76 11.70
C VAL A 426 26.43 25.97 11.17
N GLN A 427 26.28 26.30 9.88
CA GLN A 427 26.91 27.48 9.26
C GLN A 427 26.42 28.80 9.85
N GLN A 428 25.15 28.86 10.27
CA GLN A 428 24.53 30.02 10.92
C GLN A 428 24.77 30.05 12.44
N ASP A 429 25.69 29.22 12.95
CA ASP A 429 26.05 29.07 14.37
C ASP A 429 24.84 29.02 15.31
N TYR A 430 23.81 28.24 14.92
CA TYR A 430 22.60 28.07 15.73
C TYR A 430 21.88 29.38 16.09
N SER A 431 21.91 30.35 15.17
CA SER A 431 21.25 31.66 15.35
C SER A 431 19.75 31.54 15.65
N ILE A 432 19.28 32.27 16.67
CA ILE A 432 17.85 32.35 17.03
C ILE A 432 17.03 32.91 15.86
N HIS A 433 17.59 33.81 15.06
CA HIS A 433 16.89 34.36 13.89
C HIS A 433 16.57 33.29 12.84
N TYR A 434 17.46 32.32 12.66
CA TYR A 434 17.25 31.22 11.72
C TYR A 434 16.12 30.30 12.18
N SER A 435 15.86 30.20 13.49
CA SER A 435 14.71 29.46 14.02
C SER A 435 13.37 30.05 13.55
N SER A 436 13.27 31.38 13.45
CA SER A 436 12.09 32.05 12.90
C SER A 436 11.93 31.76 11.42
N GLU A 437 13.04 31.78 10.65
CA GLU A 437 13.02 31.48 9.21
C GLU A 437 12.56 30.04 8.93
N LEU A 438 13.06 29.05 9.68
CA LEU A 438 12.61 27.66 9.58
C LEU A 438 11.12 27.52 9.89
N PHE A 439 10.64 28.24 10.90
CA PHE A 439 9.23 28.21 11.28
C PHE A 439 8.34 28.87 10.22
N ASP A 440 8.80 29.95 9.59
CA ASP A 440 8.09 30.59 8.48
C ASP A 440 8.07 29.70 7.23
N LYS A 441 9.17 28.97 6.94
CA LYS A 441 9.19 27.93 5.90
C LYS A 441 8.17 26.82 6.20
N LEU A 442 8.07 26.35 7.45
CA LEU A 442 7.07 25.34 7.84
C LEU A 442 5.64 25.84 7.62
N LYS A 443 5.34 27.09 8.01
CA LYS A 443 4.01 27.72 7.82
C LYS A 443 3.61 27.83 6.36
N GLN A 444 4.57 28.06 5.46
CA GLN A 444 4.31 28.16 4.02
C GLN A 444 4.20 26.77 3.37
N TYR A 445 5.07 25.85 3.76
CA TYR A 445 5.17 24.50 3.21
C TYR A 445 3.95 23.64 3.56
N HIS A 446 3.62 23.53 4.85
CA HIS A 446 2.58 22.60 5.32
C HIS A 446 1.22 22.74 4.63
N PRO A 447 0.58 23.92 4.52
CA PRO A 447 -0.73 24.03 3.89
C PRO A 447 -0.71 23.68 2.41
N LYS A 448 0.39 24.00 1.71
CA LYS A 448 0.58 23.64 0.28
C LYS A 448 0.74 22.13 0.13
N ALA A 449 1.62 21.52 0.93
CA ALA A 449 1.87 20.08 0.91
C ALA A 449 0.63 19.27 1.31
N MET A 450 -0.09 19.68 2.35
CA MET A 450 -1.35 19.02 2.77
C MET A 450 -2.42 19.05 1.68
N LYS A 451 -2.52 20.16 0.93
CA LYS A 451 -3.44 20.28 -0.20
C LYS A 451 -3.01 19.40 -1.38
N PHE A 452 -1.72 19.42 -1.72
CA PHE A 452 -1.16 18.66 -2.84
C PHE A 452 -1.22 17.15 -2.60
N TYR A 453 -0.81 16.69 -1.42
CA TYR A 453 -0.78 15.27 -1.06
C TYR A 453 -2.10 14.74 -0.49
N LYS A 454 -3.23 15.47 -0.63
CA LYS A 454 -4.51 15.11 -0.01
C LYS A 454 -4.93 13.65 -0.25
N ASN A 455 -4.69 13.14 -1.45
CA ASN A 455 -5.02 11.78 -1.89
C ASN A 455 -3.78 10.90 -2.16
N ASP A 456 -2.58 11.35 -1.76
CA ASP A 456 -1.32 10.63 -1.93
C ASP A 456 -0.75 10.28 -0.54
N PRO A 457 -0.92 9.03 -0.07
CA PRO A 457 -0.47 8.63 1.26
C PRO A 457 1.06 8.53 1.36
N VAL A 458 1.78 8.29 0.25
CA VAL A 458 3.25 8.30 0.20
C VAL A 458 3.75 9.75 0.26
N GLY A 459 3.12 10.65 -0.48
CA GLY A 459 3.34 12.09 -0.39
C GLY A 459 3.10 12.66 1.01
N LYS A 460 2.02 12.25 1.69
CA LYS A 460 1.78 12.62 3.10
C LYS A 460 2.90 12.13 4.02
N SER A 461 3.42 10.93 3.78
CA SER A 461 4.53 10.38 4.56
C SER A 461 5.80 11.22 4.40
N ARG A 462 6.10 11.68 3.17
CA ARG A 462 7.20 12.63 2.90
C ARG A 462 6.99 13.99 3.57
N LEU A 463 5.77 14.52 3.52
CA LEU A 463 5.39 15.73 4.26
C LEU A 463 5.70 15.60 5.75
N PHE A 464 5.28 14.49 6.38
CA PHE A 464 5.56 14.27 7.80
C PHE A 464 7.06 14.18 8.08
N LEU A 465 7.83 13.47 7.25
CA LEU A 465 9.30 13.41 7.39
C LEU A 465 9.95 14.80 7.29
N ALA A 466 9.51 15.65 6.36
CA ALA A 466 9.98 17.03 6.24
C ALA A 466 9.65 17.86 7.49
N VAL A 467 8.43 17.71 8.04
CA VAL A 467 8.03 18.36 9.30
C VAL A 467 8.90 17.89 10.46
N PHE A 468 9.10 16.57 10.64
CA PHE A 468 9.96 16.02 11.69
C PHE A 468 11.37 16.56 11.63
N ASN A 469 11.93 16.72 10.43
CA ASN A 469 13.27 17.27 10.28
C ASN A 469 13.34 18.76 10.61
N ILE A 470 12.35 19.57 10.21
CA ILE A 470 12.28 20.96 10.68
C ILE A 470 12.22 21.03 12.22
N VAL A 471 11.47 20.13 12.85
CA VAL A 471 11.44 20.02 14.31
C VAL A 471 12.79 19.63 14.88
N ARG A 472 13.51 18.68 14.27
CA ARG A 472 14.90 18.35 14.63
C ARG A 472 15.77 19.61 14.58
N GLY A 473 15.73 20.38 13.49
CA GLY A 473 16.52 21.59 13.34
C GLY A 473 16.24 22.65 14.41
N LEU A 474 14.97 22.90 14.70
CA LEU A 474 14.57 23.83 15.76
C LEU A 474 14.95 23.34 17.15
N HIS A 475 14.87 22.03 17.38
CA HIS A 475 15.34 21.40 18.60
C HIS A 475 16.85 21.61 18.80
N MET A 476 17.66 21.43 17.75
CA MET A 476 19.11 21.67 17.78
C MET A 476 19.43 23.12 18.18
N ILE A 477 18.75 24.09 17.56
CA ILE A 477 18.93 25.52 17.88
C ILE A 477 18.52 25.81 19.33
N ALA A 478 17.38 25.28 19.79
CA ALA A 478 16.88 25.50 21.13
C ALA A 478 17.81 24.93 22.21
N VAL A 479 18.33 23.71 22.01
CA VAL A 479 19.26 23.06 22.94
C VAL A 479 20.59 23.83 23.03
N LYS A 480 21.09 24.35 21.90
CA LYS A 480 22.33 25.13 21.87
C LYS A 480 22.19 26.47 22.61
N ASN A 481 21.08 27.17 22.42
CA ASN A 481 20.83 28.47 23.05
C ASN A 481 20.36 28.35 24.51
N MET A 482 19.79 27.21 24.91
CA MET A 482 19.35 26.94 26.27
C MET A 482 19.85 25.58 26.75
N PRO A 483 21.09 25.50 27.28
CA PRO A 483 21.70 24.23 27.67
C PRO A 483 20.91 23.43 28.72
N LEU A 484 20.06 24.09 29.51
CA LEU A 484 19.16 23.41 30.46
C LEU A 484 18.20 22.45 29.74
N LEU A 485 17.80 22.76 28.50
CA LEU A 485 16.89 21.94 27.70
C LEU A 485 17.48 20.56 27.38
N ALA A 486 18.81 20.45 27.32
CA ALA A 486 19.49 19.19 27.02
C ALA A 486 19.22 18.08 28.06
N LYS A 487 18.77 18.44 29.26
CA LYS A 487 18.47 17.50 30.35
C LYS A 487 17.04 16.94 30.29
N TYR A 488 16.21 17.44 29.38
CA TYR A 488 14.80 17.08 29.26
C TYR A 488 14.57 16.35 27.94
N LYS A 489 13.70 15.35 27.95
CA LYS A 489 13.29 14.66 26.72
C LYS A 489 12.68 15.67 25.73
N SER A 490 12.87 15.40 24.44
CA SER A 490 12.40 16.22 23.34
C SER A 490 10.86 16.32 23.31
N GLY A 491 10.17 15.25 23.72
CA GLY A 491 8.72 15.10 23.65
C GLY A 491 8.22 14.63 22.28
N VAL A 492 9.12 14.35 21.34
CA VAL A 492 8.75 13.87 20.00
C VAL A 492 8.49 12.37 20.08
N ASP A 493 7.27 11.97 19.69
CA ASP A 493 6.88 10.57 19.66
C ASP A 493 7.36 9.90 18.36
N VAL A 494 8.55 9.29 18.45
CA VAL A 494 9.24 8.62 17.34
C VAL A 494 8.42 7.46 16.76
N SER A 495 7.51 6.86 17.54
CA SER A 495 6.62 5.78 17.05
C SER A 495 5.72 6.23 15.89
N THR A 496 5.48 7.53 15.76
CA THR A 496 4.73 8.11 14.63
C THR A 496 5.44 7.87 13.29
N ILE A 497 6.78 7.85 13.29
CA ILE A 497 7.60 7.60 12.08
C ILE A 497 7.41 6.16 11.59
N GLN A 498 7.20 5.20 12.51
CA GLN A 498 6.95 3.79 12.20
C GLN A 498 5.61 3.56 11.46
N SER A 499 4.69 4.53 11.53
CA SER A 499 3.40 4.47 10.85
C SER A 499 3.42 5.08 9.44
N LEU A 500 4.56 5.60 8.99
CA LEU A 500 4.70 6.26 7.68
C LEU A 500 4.92 5.22 6.57
N LEU A 501 4.38 5.50 5.38
CA LEU A 501 4.57 4.68 4.19
C LEU A 501 5.84 5.13 3.45
N LEU A 502 6.94 4.45 3.75
CA LEU A 502 8.27 4.76 3.24
C LEU A 502 8.63 3.78 2.11
N CYS A 503 8.39 4.21 0.87
CA CYS A 503 8.51 3.37 -0.33
C CYS A 503 9.85 3.55 -1.06
N SER A 504 10.84 4.24 -0.49
CA SER A 504 12.17 4.39 -1.09
C SER A 504 13.26 4.17 -0.04
N GLN A 505 14.41 3.67 -0.47
CA GLN A 505 15.57 3.53 0.41
C GLN A 505 15.98 4.89 1.00
N ALA A 506 15.92 5.95 0.21
CA ALA A 506 16.24 7.30 0.66
C ALA A 506 15.29 7.80 1.77
N ASP A 507 13.99 7.51 1.66
CA ASP A 507 13.02 7.88 2.69
C ASP A 507 13.19 7.05 3.98
N LEU A 508 13.54 5.76 3.84
CA LEU A 508 13.85 4.88 4.97
C LEU A 508 15.12 5.34 5.73
N GLN A 509 16.19 5.65 4.99
CA GLN A 509 17.42 6.18 5.58
C GLN A 509 17.16 7.52 6.28
N TYR A 510 16.37 8.38 5.66
CA TYR A 510 16.00 9.68 6.21
C TYR A 510 15.16 9.54 7.49
N ALA A 511 14.22 8.60 7.52
CA ALA A 511 13.48 8.25 8.73
C ALA A 511 14.42 7.76 9.84
N TYR A 512 15.32 6.82 9.53
CA TYR A 512 16.30 6.29 10.48
C TYR A 512 17.14 7.41 11.12
N GLU A 513 17.63 8.38 10.33
CA GLU A 513 18.41 9.52 10.86
C GLU A 513 17.61 10.39 11.84
N LEU A 514 16.30 10.55 11.61
CA LEU A 514 15.42 11.28 12.50
C LEU A 514 15.14 10.50 13.77
N GLU A 515 14.82 9.21 13.64
CA GLU A 515 14.61 8.32 14.79
C GLU A 515 15.84 8.26 15.69
N HIS A 516 17.02 8.08 15.09
CA HIS A 516 18.30 8.01 15.78
C HIS A 516 18.57 9.29 16.57
N TYR A 517 18.42 10.47 15.95
CA TYR A 517 18.63 11.75 16.62
C TYR A 517 17.76 11.93 17.87
N PHE A 518 16.45 11.68 17.76
CA PHE A 518 15.54 11.87 18.89
C PHE A 518 15.75 10.79 19.96
N ASN A 519 16.01 9.55 19.58
CA ASN A 519 16.29 8.47 20.52
C ASN A 519 17.59 8.70 21.30
N GLU A 520 18.69 9.06 20.63
CA GLU A 520 19.95 9.39 21.31
C GLU A 520 19.78 10.55 22.29
N HIS A 521 19.07 11.60 21.86
CA HIS A 521 18.80 12.74 22.72
C HIS A 521 17.97 12.34 23.95
N ASP A 522 16.85 11.62 23.76
CA ASP A 522 15.95 11.24 24.83
C ASP A 522 16.57 10.20 25.80
N GLN A 523 17.51 9.37 25.33
CA GLN A 523 18.31 8.48 26.18
C GLN A 523 19.31 9.24 27.05
N SER A 524 19.86 10.35 26.54
CA SER A 524 20.79 11.21 27.30
C SER A 524 20.08 12.12 28.32
N ALA A 525 18.77 12.35 28.14
CA ALA A 525 17.96 13.19 29.00
C ALA A 525 17.65 12.53 30.36
N SER A 526 17.75 13.31 31.43
CA SER A 526 17.48 12.84 32.81
C SER A 526 16.01 13.03 33.22
N ASN A 527 15.31 13.98 32.62
CA ASN A 527 13.95 14.39 32.98
C ASN A 527 12.97 14.19 31.81
N ASN A 528 11.69 13.95 32.12
CA ASN A 528 10.64 13.87 31.11
C ASN A 528 10.33 15.24 30.48
N SER A 529 9.69 15.25 29.31
CA SER A 529 9.25 16.48 28.65
C SER A 529 8.05 17.09 29.37
N ASP A 530 8.12 18.40 29.66
CA ASP A 530 7.02 19.16 30.28
C ASP A 530 6.17 19.93 29.27
N PHE A 531 6.54 19.93 27.98
CA PHE A 531 5.93 20.80 26.96
C PHE A 531 4.60 20.28 26.39
N LEU A 532 4.18 19.07 26.79
CA LEU A 532 3.00 18.37 26.26
C LEU A 532 1.93 18.06 27.32
N TYR A 533 2.15 18.46 28.57
CA TYR A 533 1.28 18.11 29.69
C TYR A 533 0.88 19.36 30.49
N ASP A 534 -0.40 19.48 30.85
CA ASP A 534 -0.95 20.59 31.65
C ASP A 534 -0.61 20.48 33.15
N THR A 535 0.31 19.58 33.53
CA THR A 535 0.69 19.32 34.92
C THR A 535 2.13 19.75 35.17
N PHE A 536 2.31 20.81 35.95
CA PHE A 536 3.63 21.31 36.32
C PHE A 536 4.13 20.67 37.61
N SER A 537 5.42 20.38 37.65
CA SER A 537 6.14 19.94 38.85
C SER A 537 7.28 20.91 39.19
N PRO A 538 7.82 20.89 40.41
CA PRO A 538 9.02 21.66 40.75
C PRO A 538 10.23 21.33 39.87
N GLN A 539 10.28 20.12 39.29
CA GLN A 539 11.37 19.69 38.39
C GLN A 539 11.13 20.07 36.94
N SER A 540 9.97 20.65 36.62
CA SER A 540 9.62 21.00 35.25
C SER A 540 10.54 22.09 34.70
N PHE A 541 10.83 22.02 33.41
CA PHE A 541 11.74 22.92 32.71
C PHE A 541 11.38 24.39 32.92
N CYS A 542 10.10 24.74 32.73
CA CYS A 542 9.60 26.12 32.84
C CYS A 542 9.89 26.71 34.22
N VAL A 543 9.73 25.91 35.28
CA VAL A 543 9.97 26.30 36.68
C VAL A 543 11.45 26.54 36.91
N ARG A 544 12.30 25.56 36.56
CA ARG A 544 13.76 25.66 36.78
C ARG A 544 14.41 26.75 35.93
N TYR A 545 13.88 26.99 34.74
CA TYR A 545 14.34 28.08 33.89
C TYR A 545 13.99 29.44 34.50
N ALA A 546 12.75 29.63 34.96
CA ALA A 546 12.33 30.86 35.62
C ALA A 546 13.10 31.13 36.93
N GLU A 547 13.42 30.10 37.69
CA GLU A 547 14.29 30.19 38.89
C GLU A 547 15.72 30.62 38.57
N GLY A 548 16.22 30.30 37.37
CA GLY A 548 17.55 30.70 36.92
C GLY A 548 17.60 32.08 36.26
N ASN A 549 16.46 32.65 35.88
CA ASN A 549 16.40 33.85 35.04
C ASN A 549 16.05 35.11 35.85
N GLU A 550 16.99 36.05 35.93
CA GLU A 550 16.84 37.29 36.72
C GLU A 550 15.74 38.23 36.19
N SER A 551 15.49 38.26 34.87
CA SER A 551 14.41 39.06 34.29
C SER A 551 13.05 38.54 34.72
N MET A 552 12.87 37.21 34.67
CA MET A 552 11.63 36.55 35.11
C MET A 552 11.40 36.73 36.62
N LYS A 553 12.45 36.61 37.45
CA LYS A 553 12.34 36.91 38.89
C LYS A 553 11.88 38.34 39.15
N LYS A 554 12.42 39.31 38.40
CA LYS A 554 12.02 40.70 38.52
C LYS A 554 10.55 40.91 38.16
N THR A 555 10.07 40.28 37.09
CA THR A 555 8.64 40.32 36.73
C THR A 555 7.77 39.65 37.79
N LEU A 556 8.17 38.50 38.34
CA LEU A 556 7.45 37.84 39.43
C LEU A 556 7.33 38.76 40.64
N GLN A 557 8.43 39.40 41.04
CA GLN A 557 8.43 40.33 42.17
C GLN A 557 7.50 41.53 41.93
N GLN A 558 7.53 42.11 40.72
CA GLN A 558 6.63 43.21 40.35
C GLN A 558 5.15 42.82 40.43
N ILE A 559 4.80 41.58 40.06
CA ILE A 559 3.43 41.08 40.17
C ILE A 559 3.05 40.88 41.64
N LEU A 560 3.93 40.31 42.46
CA LEU A 560 3.70 40.13 43.89
C LEU A 560 3.50 41.47 44.61
N ASP A 561 4.32 42.47 44.31
CA ASP A 561 4.22 43.82 44.90
C ASP A 561 2.88 44.48 44.51
N ARG A 562 2.46 44.35 43.24
CA ARG A 562 1.16 44.84 42.77
C ARG A 562 -0.02 44.12 43.44
N MET A 563 0.10 42.81 43.67
CA MET A 563 -0.93 42.05 44.37
C MET A 563 -1.09 42.52 45.81
N GLU A 564 0.00 42.78 46.53
CA GLU A 564 -0.09 43.27 47.91
C GLU A 564 -0.70 44.69 47.96
N GLN A 565 -0.33 45.57 47.02
CA GLN A 565 -0.96 46.89 46.90
C GLN A 565 -2.47 46.81 46.64
N LYS A 566 -2.91 45.95 45.70
CA LYS A 566 -4.34 45.73 45.40
C LYS A 566 -5.08 45.18 46.62
N LYS A 567 -4.46 44.24 47.34
CA LYS A 567 -5.02 43.64 48.55
C LYS A 567 -5.18 44.68 49.66
N GLU A 568 -4.18 45.52 49.91
CA GLU A 568 -4.27 46.61 50.87
C GLU A 568 -5.36 47.63 50.50
N GLN A 569 -5.46 47.98 49.22
CA GLN A 569 -6.50 48.87 48.71
C GLN A 569 -7.90 48.26 48.94
N LYS A 570 -8.06 46.96 48.67
CA LYS A 570 -9.32 46.26 48.94
C LYS A 570 -9.66 46.21 50.43
N LEU A 571 -8.67 45.98 51.29
CA LEU A 571 -8.87 46.00 52.74
C LEU A 571 -9.25 47.41 53.24
N ARG A 572 -8.79 48.48 52.60
CA ARG A 572 -9.27 49.85 52.88
C ARG A 572 -10.71 50.04 52.43
N GLU A 573 -11.04 49.68 51.19
CA GLU A 573 -12.40 49.76 50.64
C GLU A 573 -13.41 48.99 51.51
N VAL A 574 -13.07 47.77 51.94
CA VAL A 574 -13.92 46.95 52.82
C VAL A 574 -14.11 47.60 54.19
N ARG A 575 -13.06 48.21 54.76
CA ARG A 575 -13.18 48.93 56.04
C ARG A 575 -14.07 50.15 55.93
N GLU A 576 -13.87 50.99 54.92
CA GLU A 576 -14.68 52.19 54.67
C GLU A 576 -16.15 51.85 54.42
N MET A 577 -16.40 50.83 53.60
CA MET A 577 -17.77 50.38 53.32
C MET A 577 -18.44 49.75 54.54
N LYS A 578 -17.69 49.04 55.39
CA LYS A 578 -18.21 48.52 56.67
C LYS A 578 -18.56 49.64 57.63
N GLU A 579 -17.72 50.67 57.74
CA GLU A 579 -17.99 51.84 58.58
C GLU A 579 -19.23 52.61 58.08
N LYS A 580 -19.34 52.81 56.77
CA LYS A 580 -20.51 53.44 56.14
C LYS A 580 -21.79 52.61 56.37
N TYR A 581 -21.69 51.28 56.27
CA TYR A 581 -22.80 50.38 56.56
C TYR A 581 -23.26 50.47 58.03
N GLU A 582 -22.31 50.46 58.97
CA GLU A 582 -22.60 50.59 60.41
C GLU A 582 -23.24 51.96 60.74
N ASN A 583 -22.78 53.04 60.10
CA ASN A 583 -23.36 54.38 60.24
C ASN A 583 -24.79 54.44 59.67
N LEU A 584 -25.00 53.95 58.44
CA LEU A 584 -26.33 53.87 57.83
C LEU A 584 -27.29 53.03 58.68
N GLN A 585 -26.85 51.89 59.23
CA GLN A 585 -27.66 51.11 60.15
C GLN A 585 -28.02 51.88 61.43
N ARG A 586 -27.09 52.66 61.99
CA ARG A 586 -27.35 53.49 63.17
C ARG A 586 -28.39 54.57 62.88
N GLU A 587 -28.30 55.22 61.73
CA GLU A 587 -29.27 56.24 61.29
C GLU A 587 -30.66 55.65 61.00
N ILE A 588 -30.71 54.47 60.36
CA ILE A 588 -31.98 53.74 60.13
C ILE A 588 -32.66 53.39 61.46
N ARG A 589 -31.90 52.98 62.48
CA ARG A 589 -32.42 52.67 63.83
C ARG A 589 -33.00 53.92 64.52
N ASN A 590 -32.36 55.08 64.34
CA ASN A 590 -32.76 56.33 64.96
C ASN A 590 -33.88 57.08 64.20
N SER A 591 -34.14 56.72 62.95
CA SER A 591 -35.15 57.35 62.10
C SER A 591 -36.51 56.63 62.16
N LYS A 592 -37.59 57.40 61.97
CA LYS A 592 -38.97 56.88 61.81
C LYS A 592 -39.44 57.08 60.38
N CYS A 593 -40.37 56.25 59.92
CA CYS A 593 -40.97 56.45 58.60
C CYS A 593 -41.88 57.68 58.61
N GLU A 594 -41.84 58.45 57.53
CA GLU A 594 -42.65 59.65 57.35
C GLU A 594 -43.97 59.30 56.65
N TYR A 595 -45.07 59.87 57.13
CA TYR A 595 -46.41 59.66 56.59
C TYR A 595 -47.09 61.00 56.34
N ASN A 596 -47.73 61.11 55.17
CA ASN A 596 -48.52 62.26 54.76
C ASN A 596 -50.01 61.91 54.81
N VAL A 597 -50.83 62.81 55.33
CA VAL A 597 -52.28 62.63 55.37
C VAL A 597 -52.89 63.18 54.08
N ASP A 598 -53.68 62.36 53.38
CA ASP A 598 -54.37 62.79 52.16
C ASP A 598 -55.64 63.60 52.46
N LYS A 599 -56.24 64.20 51.42
CA LYS A 599 -57.45 65.05 51.53
C LYS A 599 -58.67 64.32 52.11
N PHE A 600 -58.63 63.00 52.24
CA PHE A 600 -59.69 62.16 52.80
C PHE A 600 -59.37 61.64 54.21
N GLY A 601 -58.25 62.09 54.82
CA GLY A 601 -57.84 61.72 56.17
C GLY A 601 -57.04 60.42 56.26
N TYR A 602 -56.70 59.78 55.15
CA TYR A 602 -55.90 58.54 55.17
C TYR A 602 -54.40 58.87 55.27
N SER A 603 -53.72 58.21 56.22
CA SER A 603 -52.27 58.29 56.36
C SER A 603 -51.60 57.42 55.29
N ARG A 604 -50.82 58.05 54.41
CA ARG A 604 -50.04 57.38 53.36
C ARG A 604 -48.55 57.58 53.61
N HIS A 605 -47.77 56.51 53.51
CA HIS A 605 -46.32 56.58 53.62
C HIS A 605 -45.73 57.51 52.55
N SER A 606 -44.83 58.41 52.96
CA SER A 606 -44.19 59.36 52.05
C SER A 606 -43.40 58.62 50.96
N ARG A 607 -43.56 59.05 49.70
CA ARG A 607 -42.75 58.54 48.58
C ARG A 607 -41.27 58.88 48.72
N TRP A 608 -40.95 59.91 49.51
CA TRP A 608 -39.60 60.41 49.75
C TRP A 608 -39.14 60.17 51.19
N CYS A 609 -39.69 59.13 51.84
CA CYS A 609 -39.37 58.79 53.22
C CYS A 609 -37.86 58.58 53.40
N HIS A 610 -37.25 59.40 54.25
CA HIS A 610 -35.82 59.37 54.51
C HIS A 610 -35.35 57.99 55.00
N LYS A 611 -36.09 57.36 55.93
CA LYS A 611 -35.76 56.02 56.43
C LYS A 611 -35.75 54.96 55.33
N CYS A 612 -36.74 54.96 54.43
CA CYS A 612 -36.79 54.00 53.33
C CYS A 612 -35.70 54.24 52.29
N ASN A 613 -35.30 55.50 52.07
CA ASN A 613 -34.17 55.81 51.21
C ASN A 613 -32.85 55.28 51.81
N LEU A 614 -32.62 55.47 53.11
CA LEU A 614 -31.45 54.91 53.80
C LEU A 614 -31.43 53.37 53.77
N VAL A 615 -32.59 52.72 53.91
CA VAL A 615 -32.71 51.25 53.76
C VAL A 615 -32.35 50.81 52.35
N ASN A 616 -32.83 51.52 51.32
CA ASN A 616 -32.48 51.23 49.93
C ASN A 616 -30.99 51.42 49.67
N GLU A 617 -30.39 52.52 50.13
CA GLU A 617 -28.95 52.78 50.03
C GLU A 617 -28.12 51.68 50.70
N CYS A 618 -28.53 51.25 51.89
CA CYS A 618 -27.90 50.14 52.61
C CYS A 618 -28.03 48.81 51.86
N SER A 619 -29.20 48.50 51.29
CA SER A 619 -29.44 47.28 50.52
C SER A 619 -28.71 47.23 49.17
N ASN A 620 -28.36 48.40 48.62
CA ASN A 620 -27.64 48.53 47.35
C ASN A 620 -26.11 48.62 47.53
N MET A 621 -25.59 48.53 48.76
CA MET A 621 -24.14 48.49 48.98
C MET A 621 -23.57 47.15 48.50
N ASN A 622 -22.74 47.20 47.46
CA ASN A 622 -22.06 46.03 46.92
C ASN A 622 -20.54 46.25 46.89
N ILE A 623 -19.79 45.20 47.19
CA ILE A 623 -18.32 45.17 47.07
C ILE A 623 -17.95 43.94 46.26
N PHE A 624 -17.17 44.12 45.20
CA PHE A 624 -16.68 43.00 44.39
C PHE A 624 -15.65 42.16 45.17
N ILE A 625 -15.65 40.85 44.93
CA ILE A 625 -14.69 39.91 45.54
C ILE A 625 -13.29 40.20 44.98
N TYR A 626 -12.28 40.19 45.85
CA TYR A 626 -10.89 40.23 45.42
C TYR A 626 -10.41 38.82 45.07
N GLU A 627 -10.01 38.64 43.82
CA GLU A 627 -9.38 37.41 43.32
C GLU A 627 -7.86 37.61 43.27
N LYS A 628 -7.11 36.59 43.71
CA LYS A 628 -5.64 36.64 43.65
C LYS A 628 -5.20 36.43 42.19
N ASP A 629 -4.27 37.25 41.72
CA ASP A 629 -3.75 37.17 40.34
C ASP A 629 -2.82 35.94 40.13
N LEU A 630 -2.29 35.33 41.19
CA LEU A 630 -1.38 34.17 41.14
C LEU A 630 -1.71 33.10 42.20
N PRO A 631 -1.40 31.81 41.93
CA PRO A 631 -1.58 30.70 42.86
C PRO A 631 -0.65 30.76 44.10
N GLU A 632 -0.88 29.91 45.09
CA GLU A 632 -0.10 29.92 46.34
C GLU A 632 1.26 29.23 46.19
N GLU A 633 1.32 28.20 45.34
CA GLU A 633 2.49 27.38 45.14
C GLU A 633 3.58 28.10 44.34
N PRO A 634 4.82 28.19 44.86
CA PRO A 634 5.92 28.91 44.19
C PRO A 634 6.26 28.38 42.79
N TYR A 635 6.20 27.07 42.57
CA TYR A 635 6.51 26.47 41.28
C TYR A 635 5.46 26.82 40.21
N LEU A 636 4.17 26.92 40.57
CA LEU A 636 3.12 27.37 39.65
C LEU A 636 3.29 28.84 39.28
N ARG A 637 3.70 29.70 40.23
CA ARG A 637 4.03 31.10 39.92
C ARG A 637 5.17 31.21 38.92
N ASN A 638 6.21 30.41 39.09
CA ASN A 638 7.36 30.36 38.19
C ASN A 638 6.94 29.87 36.79
N ALA A 639 6.07 28.86 36.71
CA ALA A 639 5.49 28.40 35.44
C ALA A 639 4.68 29.51 34.74
N ILE A 640 3.81 30.22 35.47
CA ILE A 640 3.01 31.32 34.91
C ILE A 640 3.89 32.46 34.42
N VAL A 641 4.93 32.84 35.18
CA VAL A 641 5.86 33.90 34.76
C VAL A 641 6.69 33.48 33.56
N PHE A 642 7.04 32.21 33.45
CA PHE A 642 7.67 31.67 32.24
C PHE A 642 6.74 31.81 31.02
N GLU A 643 5.44 31.51 31.16
CA GLU A 643 4.47 31.69 30.08
C GLU A 643 4.28 33.15 29.67
N LEU A 644 4.24 34.07 30.64
CA LEU A 644 4.12 35.51 30.40
C LEU A 644 5.35 36.09 29.69
N ASN A 645 6.54 35.56 29.97
CA ASN A 645 7.82 36.04 29.45
C ASN A 645 8.56 34.97 28.64
N LEU A 646 7.86 34.31 27.71
CA LEU A 646 8.42 33.20 26.93
C LEU A 646 9.71 33.63 26.20
N PRO A 647 10.85 32.92 26.39
CA PRO A 647 12.07 33.22 25.65
C PRO A 647 11.84 33.08 24.14
N HIS A 648 12.41 33.98 23.33
CA HIS A 648 12.24 33.97 21.86
C HIS A 648 12.64 32.62 21.22
N SER A 649 13.64 31.95 21.78
CA SER A 649 14.08 30.61 21.37
C SER A 649 13.07 29.48 21.67
N MET A 650 12.07 29.73 22.52
CA MET A 650 11.00 28.80 22.88
C MET A 650 9.68 29.07 22.15
N VAL A 651 9.47 30.29 21.64
CA VAL A 651 8.25 30.65 20.88
C VAL A 651 8.07 29.72 19.69
N THR A 652 9.15 29.32 19.02
CA THR A 652 9.14 28.37 17.90
C THR A 652 8.86 26.93 18.33
N LYS A 653 9.34 26.48 19.50
CA LYS A 653 9.09 25.11 20.04
C LYS A 653 7.66 24.93 20.57
N GLY A 654 7.10 25.95 21.22
CA GLY A 654 5.72 25.95 21.73
C GLY A 654 4.68 25.89 20.61
N CYS A 655 4.87 26.66 19.54
CA CYS A 655 3.99 26.61 18.37
C CYS A 655 4.02 25.25 17.65
N ILE A 656 5.15 24.54 17.69
CA ILE A 656 5.31 23.22 17.06
C ILE A 656 4.70 22.11 17.90
N SER A 657 4.80 22.18 19.23
CA SER A 657 4.13 21.22 20.10
C SER A 657 2.61 21.28 19.91
N HIS A 658 2.05 22.48 19.78
CA HIS A 658 0.65 22.68 19.42
C HIS A 658 0.32 22.18 18.00
N PHE A 659 1.24 22.35 17.05
CA PHE A 659 1.09 21.88 15.67
C PHE A 659 1.11 20.35 15.55
N MET A 660 2.04 19.68 16.23
CA MET A 660 2.16 18.22 16.30
C MET A 660 0.97 17.58 17.03
N LEU A 661 0.46 18.21 18.09
CA LEU A 661 -0.74 17.77 18.80
C LEU A 661 -2.00 17.87 17.92
N ASN A 662 -2.17 18.95 17.17
CA ASN A 662 -3.30 19.09 16.24
C ASN A 662 -3.17 18.15 15.03
N ALA A 663 -1.95 17.87 14.55
CA ALA A 663 -1.71 16.91 13.47
C ALA A 663 -2.05 15.46 13.84
N LYS A 664 -1.98 15.08 15.14
CA LYS A 664 -2.47 13.76 15.62
C LYS A 664 -3.99 13.62 15.55
N THR A 665 -4.74 14.72 15.43
CA THR A 665 -6.22 14.72 15.40
C THR A 665 -6.85 14.85 14.01
N SER A 666 -6.02 15.03 12.97
CA SER A 666 -6.43 15.17 11.55
C SER A 666 -5.92 14.04 10.70
#